data_AF-A0A3P6TM69-F1
#
_entry.id   AF-A0A3P6TM69-F1
#
_cell.length_a   1.000
_cell.length_b   1.000
_cell.length_c   1.000
_cell.angle_alpha   90.00
_cell.angle_beta   90.00
_cell.angle_gamma   90.00
#
_symmetry.space_group_name_H-M   'P 1'
#
loop_
_entity.id
_entity.type
_entity.pdbx_description
1 polymer ?
#
loop_
_entity_poly.entity_id
_entity_poly.type
_entity_poly.pdbx_seq_one_letter_code
_entity_poly.pdbx_strand_id
1 'polypeptide(L)'
;MVQTFEDLVMAMFDCAVTLGNVEVSREDVAESLSKIGIEQSTVFFSAAYTYLMQHSKLTGQNRAFVLSSVNRVLENQTPQDLDEQQALLIINLATQEMTLSKESDDWPQAACNVLVTLAKRSRFVGHVMEALLQKFPPGQTSSPHRFIVLTLSNVAEHNAIGFVPFLTDVLSRVISVLPHVKTDIHRYAWAHALRTFCESVREYVSASNVTKTGYDNNYSVADTIGDEQVKFNWYNGEKKCGTQTCGEPKSVQKNYTDQMELAYDPVFSWLSAKDVKVRAEAANCIGELCLMISPKRLTDEIRRLGLCRFLESACADESCPLDAYLEDILNALFPLVYSVAEQTVASNISMRNQSEAFRCFHVAATRFADKIVYYLLHKMQNVQDGSKLGAINVLRHLLNSAGPYVDDKRSLVILGLKPMLLAGSEGLLSIRVKKAMCQLCVALADHEYIDVEGGNNVIIFLVKNLIVQDGEMVKKAFLSSEMEAADSATHLRAQCGQALQTIAKTSSTANSLLWPYLFEFICLQEYNIAVTDIVKCIRILAERTIETGEKLDFKTGFDSPHVAGNLQVFARLITCTNNAPLSSVLSKRATEALGLLSILAPWFHNSLRDILPKRCDELIIVLQSLSPPGTVNNTMEGGSSAVCELRLTRIARWHAHILDLLDLCAKNVNDGEWRCALAAAMGKQFNLYGDAPEEKAFLMRCLGGVLALSTNTSFIVDHLVLLFRSTLHAQQAERAGCAQATGYCATTHTDLVLTELENIAKWENLKKSSGLLGFIKDSLPYKQYSDQEMVNLRATIMLSYGHVVYYCPTDVVTQRLEQTVLVFLRRYLENSKQEVVVREALLETIYLIAVSVGPTHLVTEYHLECRTELLNYIKDYIELESPETLSNSVRLLAGKAVAALVALEPTISDDDIWQICYVLTNYTFPLCRERSGLKTINDDESSTMMEATINQYHAAVEQILKKKAVVGTVTHLLKLCQPYYASAAGHERLRAVDTTLRVLTVYFNHATDFALGRASEFGPMSSLLARLVPRIADSLYGVRHAALRAVYWTFRLAHVYKGLARDTVDSTMFDPTVFISEHLGDEGKLEGMLSRKAIKVMADVSMDFVKLFFHLASVSNYRDY
;
A
#
# COMPACT_ATOMS: atom_id res chain seq x y z
N MET A 1 -36.46 -20.93 -57.27
CA MET A 1 -37.87 -21.33 -57.06
C MET A 1 -37.84 -22.49 -56.08
N VAL A 2 -38.14 -22.23 -54.81
CA VAL A 2 -38.23 -23.25 -53.76
C VAL A 2 -39.68 -23.75 -53.76
N GLN A 3 -39.93 -25.02 -54.07
CA GLN A 3 -41.29 -25.58 -54.15
C GLN A 3 -41.62 -26.47 -52.94
N THR A 4 -40.61 -27.01 -52.25
CA THR A 4 -40.76 -27.80 -51.02
C THR A 4 -39.85 -27.29 -49.89
N PHE A 5 -40.12 -27.71 -48.65
CA PHE A 5 -39.27 -27.38 -47.50
C PHE A 5 -37.88 -28.03 -47.61
N GLU A 6 -37.78 -29.20 -48.26
CA GLU A 6 -36.50 -29.86 -48.58
C GLU A 6 -35.67 -28.99 -49.55
N ASP A 7 -36.31 -28.42 -50.58
CA ASP A 7 -35.63 -27.49 -51.51
C ASP A 7 -35.12 -26.22 -50.80
N LEU A 8 -35.80 -25.77 -49.74
CA LEU A 8 -35.38 -24.60 -48.96
C LEU A 8 -34.07 -24.90 -48.21
N VAL A 9 -34.01 -26.05 -47.53
CA VAL A 9 -32.82 -26.48 -46.79
C VAL A 9 -31.64 -26.70 -47.75
N MET A 10 -31.89 -27.34 -48.90
CA MET A 10 -30.89 -27.53 -49.95
C MET A 10 -30.37 -26.19 -50.50
N ALA A 11 -31.25 -25.22 -50.76
CA ALA A 11 -30.87 -23.89 -51.22
C ALA A 11 -30.07 -23.10 -50.17
N MET A 12 -30.35 -23.30 -48.87
CA MET A 12 -29.56 -22.72 -47.78
C MET A 12 -28.17 -23.34 -47.68
N PHE A 13 -28.02 -24.65 -47.93
CA PHE A 13 -26.70 -25.27 -48.07
C PHE A 13 -25.94 -24.72 -49.29
N ASP A 14 -26.59 -24.56 -50.45
CA ASP A 14 -25.97 -23.92 -51.62
C ASP A 14 -25.55 -22.46 -51.35
N CYS A 15 -26.36 -21.73 -50.58
CA CYS A 15 -26.01 -20.39 -50.13
C CYS A 15 -24.74 -20.42 -49.26
N ALA A 16 -24.68 -21.30 -48.26
CA ALA A 16 -23.50 -21.44 -47.40
C ALA A 16 -22.24 -21.90 -48.16
N VAL A 17 -22.40 -22.66 -49.23
CA VAL A 17 -21.31 -23.16 -50.09
C VAL A 17 -20.77 -22.09 -51.04
N THR A 18 -21.59 -21.10 -51.42
CA THR A 18 -21.22 -19.99 -52.31
C THR A 18 -20.66 -18.76 -51.57
N LEU A 19 -20.98 -18.62 -50.28
CA LEU A 19 -20.40 -17.63 -49.38
C LEU A 19 -18.96 -18.03 -48.99
N GLY A 20 -17.97 -17.69 -49.83
CA GLY A 20 -16.56 -17.98 -49.52
C GLY A 20 -16.06 -17.26 -48.26
N ASN A 21 -15.34 -17.97 -47.37
CA ASN A 21 -14.55 -17.54 -46.18
C ASN A 21 -14.90 -16.25 -45.40
N VAL A 22 -16.15 -15.79 -45.40
CA VAL A 22 -16.64 -14.76 -44.47
C VAL A 22 -17.25 -15.48 -43.26
N GLU A 23 -16.44 -15.72 -42.22
CA GLU A 23 -16.83 -16.54 -41.05
C GLU A 23 -18.14 -16.10 -40.40
N VAL A 24 -18.39 -14.79 -40.32
CA VAL A 24 -19.59 -14.23 -39.68
C VAL A 24 -20.87 -14.58 -40.44
N SER A 25 -20.90 -14.40 -41.76
CA SER A 25 -22.11 -14.65 -42.57
C SER A 25 -22.42 -16.14 -42.74
N ARG A 26 -21.39 -17.00 -42.63
CA ARG A 26 -21.55 -18.45 -42.69
C ARG A 26 -22.14 -19.01 -41.39
N GLU A 27 -21.79 -18.41 -40.25
CA GLU A 27 -22.33 -18.77 -38.94
C GLU A 27 -23.82 -18.38 -38.81
N ASP A 28 -24.22 -17.22 -39.35
CA ASP A 28 -25.64 -16.81 -39.39
C ASP A 28 -26.52 -17.82 -40.16
N VAL A 29 -25.99 -18.34 -41.27
CA VAL A 29 -26.66 -19.40 -42.05
C VAL A 29 -26.66 -20.72 -41.28
N ALA A 30 -25.58 -21.06 -40.56
CA ALA A 30 -25.52 -22.25 -39.71
C ALA A 30 -26.53 -22.20 -38.56
N GLU A 31 -26.69 -21.05 -37.91
CA GLU A 31 -27.68 -20.86 -36.85
C GLU A 31 -29.11 -20.98 -37.39
N SER A 32 -29.36 -20.42 -38.56
CA SER A 32 -30.66 -20.51 -39.25
C SER A 32 -30.97 -21.95 -39.64
N LEU A 33 -30.01 -22.67 -40.25
CA LEU A 33 -30.12 -24.10 -40.55
C LEU A 33 -30.36 -24.93 -39.29
N SER A 34 -29.71 -24.60 -38.17
CA SER A 34 -29.92 -25.29 -36.90
C SER A 34 -31.32 -25.10 -36.36
N LYS A 35 -31.87 -23.87 -36.37
CA LYS A 35 -33.25 -23.59 -35.92
C LYS A 35 -34.28 -24.34 -36.77
N ILE A 36 -34.10 -24.31 -38.09
CA ILE A 36 -34.94 -25.02 -39.06
C ILE A 36 -34.87 -26.54 -38.83
N GLY A 37 -33.66 -27.07 -38.62
CA GLY A 37 -33.44 -28.50 -38.40
C GLY A 37 -33.92 -29.01 -37.04
N ILE A 38 -34.04 -28.15 -36.02
CA ILE A 38 -34.65 -28.52 -34.74
C ILE A 38 -36.17 -28.65 -34.90
N GLU A 39 -36.81 -27.70 -35.58
CA GLU A 39 -38.28 -27.70 -35.80
C GLU A 39 -38.76 -28.77 -36.80
N GLN A 40 -37.94 -29.10 -37.80
CA GLN A 40 -38.29 -30.03 -38.89
C GLN A 40 -37.13 -31.01 -39.17
N SER A 41 -36.76 -31.76 -38.14
CA SER A 41 -35.65 -32.72 -38.11
C SER A 41 -35.64 -33.73 -39.26
N THR A 42 -36.78 -34.36 -39.51
CA THR A 42 -36.91 -35.42 -40.50
C THR A 42 -36.58 -34.93 -41.91
N VAL A 43 -37.09 -33.76 -42.28
CA VAL A 43 -36.87 -33.17 -43.62
C VAL A 43 -35.45 -32.60 -43.72
N PHE A 44 -34.93 -32.01 -42.64
CA PHE A 44 -33.55 -31.50 -42.60
C PHE A 44 -32.50 -32.59 -42.82
N PHE A 45 -32.63 -33.74 -42.15
CA PHE A 45 -31.66 -34.84 -42.32
C PHE A 45 -31.76 -35.49 -43.70
N SER A 46 -32.97 -35.63 -44.26
CA SER A 46 -33.17 -36.07 -45.65
C SER A 46 -32.50 -35.11 -46.64
N ALA A 47 -32.69 -33.80 -46.44
CA ALA A 47 -32.07 -32.77 -47.26
C ALA A 47 -30.53 -32.84 -47.17
N ALA A 48 -29.96 -32.89 -45.97
CA ALA A 48 -28.51 -32.95 -45.76
C ALA A 48 -27.88 -34.22 -46.40
N TYR A 49 -28.55 -35.37 -46.27
CA TYR A 49 -28.15 -36.61 -46.92
C TYR A 49 -28.16 -36.46 -48.45
N THR A 50 -29.27 -35.97 -49.00
CA THR A 50 -29.47 -35.76 -50.44
C THR A 50 -28.45 -34.76 -51.00
N TYR A 51 -28.17 -33.70 -50.24
CA TYR A 51 -27.19 -32.66 -50.59
C TYR A 51 -25.79 -33.24 -50.80
N LEU A 52 -25.27 -33.98 -49.82
CA LEU A 52 -23.94 -34.58 -49.88
C LEU A 52 -23.83 -35.65 -50.97
N MET A 53 -24.90 -36.41 -51.19
CA MET A 53 -24.96 -37.42 -52.25
C MET A 53 -24.97 -36.81 -53.67
N GLN A 54 -25.71 -35.72 -53.87
CA GLN A 54 -25.80 -35.05 -55.18
C GLN A 54 -24.53 -34.25 -55.51
N HIS A 55 -23.80 -33.76 -54.50
CA HIS A 55 -22.67 -32.85 -54.68
C HIS A 55 -21.31 -33.51 -54.39
N SER A 56 -21.00 -34.59 -55.10
CA SER A 56 -19.75 -35.37 -54.93
C SER A 56 -18.45 -34.58 -55.08
N LYS A 57 -18.47 -33.39 -55.71
CA LYS A 57 -17.31 -32.50 -55.90
C LYS A 57 -17.16 -31.38 -54.84
N LEU A 58 -17.94 -31.40 -53.75
CA LEU A 58 -17.80 -30.43 -52.66
C LEU A 58 -16.39 -30.43 -52.07
N THR A 59 -15.88 -29.22 -51.77
CA THR A 59 -14.63 -29.03 -51.05
C THR A 59 -14.74 -29.54 -49.61
N GLY A 60 -13.60 -29.85 -48.99
CA GLY A 60 -13.59 -30.40 -47.65
C GLY A 60 -14.24 -29.50 -46.59
N GLN A 61 -13.97 -28.19 -46.64
CA GLN A 61 -14.60 -27.21 -45.74
C GLN A 61 -16.12 -27.19 -45.88
N ASN A 62 -16.65 -27.38 -47.09
CA ASN A 62 -18.08 -27.38 -47.34
C ASN A 62 -18.75 -28.68 -46.89
N ARG A 63 -18.09 -29.83 -47.06
CA ARG A 63 -18.52 -31.10 -46.46
C ARG A 63 -18.56 -31.01 -44.92
N ALA A 64 -17.52 -30.44 -44.32
CA ALA A 64 -17.44 -30.23 -42.88
C ALA A 64 -18.58 -29.33 -42.35
N PHE A 65 -18.95 -28.29 -43.09
CA PHE A 65 -20.06 -27.40 -42.73
C PHE A 65 -21.41 -28.12 -42.68
N VAL A 66 -21.72 -28.92 -43.71
CA VAL A 66 -22.97 -29.69 -43.73
C VAL A 66 -23.01 -30.67 -42.57
N LEU A 67 -21.93 -31.44 -42.36
CA LEU A 67 -21.82 -32.40 -41.26
C LEU A 67 -21.89 -31.73 -39.87
N SER A 68 -21.30 -30.56 -39.70
CA SER A 68 -21.37 -29.80 -38.45
C SER A 68 -22.78 -29.26 -38.19
N SER A 69 -23.51 -28.87 -39.24
CA SER A 69 -24.92 -28.48 -39.15
C SER A 69 -25.80 -29.67 -38.73
N VAL A 70 -25.52 -30.86 -39.28
CA VAL A 70 -26.17 -32.12 -38.83
C VAL A 70 -25.88 -32.39 -37.35
N ASN A 71 -24.62 -32.25 -36.91
CA ASN A 71 -24.25 -32.46 -35.51
C ASN A 71 -24.97 -31.49 -34.56
N ARG A 72 -25.02 -30.19 -34.90
CA ARG A 72 -25.67 -29.15 -34.08
C ARG A 72 -27.18 -29.41 -33.90
N VAL A 73 -27.83 -29.93 -34.93
CA VAL A 73 -29.25 -30.32 -34.84
C VAL A 73 -29.41 -31.57 -33.96
N LEU A 74 -28.53 -32.57 -34.09
CA LEU A 74 -28.55 -33.78 -33.25
C LEU A 74 -28.26 -33.51 -31.76
N GLU A 75 -27.41 -32.53 -31.43
CA GLU A 75 -27.12 -32.15 -30.04
C GLU A 75 -28.32 -31.47 -29.35
N ASN A 76 -29.15 -30.76 -30.11
CA ASN A 76 -30.27 -29.97 -29.59
C ASN A 76 -31.64 -30.66 -29.69
N GLN A 77 -31.71 -31.88 -30.26
CA GLN A 77 -32.94 -32.67 -30.32
C GLN A 77 -33.17 -33.48 -29.04
N THR A 78 -34.42 -33.60 -28.60
CA THR A 78 -34.73 -34.47 -27.46
C THR A 78 -34.48 -35.94 -27.80
N PRO A 79 -34.19 -36.80 -26.81
CA PRO A 79 -33.84 -38.20 -27.05
C PRO A 79 -34.93 -39.03 -27.75
N GLN A 80 -36.19 -38.57 -27.71
CA GLN A 80 -37.36 -39.31 -28.20
C GLN A 80 -37.76 -38.94 -29.64
N ASP A 81 -37.23 -37.85 -30.20
CA ASP A 81 -37.69 -37.26 -31.47
C ASP A 81 -36.99 -37.80 -32.74
N LEU A 82 -35.92 -38.58 -32.60
CA LEU A 82 -35.16 -39.10 -33.76
C LEU A 82 -35.62 -40.52 -34.12
N ASP A 83 -36.21 -40.66 -35.30
CA ASP A 83 -36.59 -41.96 -35.86
C ASP A 83 -35.36 -42.85 -36.15
N GLU A 84 -35.50 -44.16 -35.97
CA GLU A 84 -34.40 -45.11 -36.07
C GLU A 84 -33.90 -45.31 -37.50
N GLN A 85 -34.78 -45.25 -38.50
CA GLN A 85 -34.36 -45.35 -39.90
C GLN A 85 -33.56 -44.10 -40.30
N GLN A 86 -33.94 -42.93 -39.79
CA GLN A 86 -33.21 -41.70 -40.02
C GLN A 86 -31.85 -41.69 -39.32
N ALA A 87 -31.78 -42.17 -38.07
CA ALA A 87 -30.52 -42.33 -37.36
C ALA A 87 -29.57 -43.27 -38.13
N LEU A 88 -30.06 -44.42 -38.62
CA LEU A 88 -29.27 -45.35 -39.43
C LEU A 88 -28.78 -44.72 -40.75
N LEU A 89 -29.60 -43.88 -41.39
CA LEU A 89 -29.21 -43.16 -42.60
C LEU A 89 -28.05 -42.19 -42.31
N ILE A 90 -28.12 -41.44 -41.20
CA ILE A 90 -27.09 -40.49 -40.78
C ILE A 90 -25.80 -41.22 -40.34
N ILE A 91 -25.91 -42.34 -39.62
CA ILE A 91 -24.76 -43.19 -39.24
C ILE A 91 -24.03 -43.68 -40.49
N ASN A 92 -24.77 -44.17 -41.48
CA ASN A 92 -24.19 -44.62 -42.74
C ASN A 92 -23.53 -43.47 -43.51
N LEU A 93 -24.18 -42.31 -43.58
CA LEU A 93 -23.64 -41.11 -44.22
C LEU A 93 -22.33 -40.67 -43.57
N ALA A 94 -22.32 -40.45 -42.25
CA ALA A 94 -21.15 -39.99 -41.52
C ALA A 94 -20.00 -41.00 -41.60
N THR A 95 -20.30 -42.29 -41.51
CA THR A 95 -19.30 -43.36 -41.66
C THR A 95 -18.71 -43.41 -43.08
N GLN A 96 -19.52 -43.17 -44.12
CA GLN A 96 -19.03 -43.11 -45.50
C GLN A 96 -18.18 -41.85 -45.73
N GLU A 97 -18.66 -40.67 -45.34
CA GLU A 97 -17.96 -39.39 -45.50
C GLU A 97 -16.61 -39.37 -44.76
N MET A 98 -16.52 -40.02 -43.61
CA MET A 98 -15.28 -40.20 -42.85
C MET A 98 -14.24 -41.05 -43.59
N THR A 99 -14.67 -41.99 -44.43
CA THR A 99 -13.79 -42.90 -45.18
C THR A 99 -13.49 -42.45 -46.61
N LEU A 100 -14.18 -41.41 -47.10
CA LEU A 100 -13.95 -40.81 -48.42
C LEU A 100 -12.78 -39.82 -48.44
N SER A 101 -12.34 -39.34 -47.28
CA SER A 101 -11.25 -38.38 -47.13
C SER A 101 -9.87 -39.00 -47.30
N LYS A 102 -8.90 -38.17 -47.71
CA LYS A 102 -7.48 -38.48 -47.49
C LYS A 102 -7.14 -38.18 -46.03
N GLU A 103 -6.10 -38.85 -45.49
CA GLU A 103 -5.69 -38.70 -44.08
C GLU A 103 -5.30 -37.26 -43.66
N SER A 104 -5.11 -36.35 -44.62
CA SER A 104 -4.77 -34.95 -44.42
C SER A 104 -5.96 -33.98 -44.40
N ASP A 105 -7.18 -34.45 -44.65
CA ASP A 105 -8.36 -33.59 -44.79
C ASP A 105 -9.04 -33.34 -43.43
N ASP A 106 -9.65 -32.16 -43.23
CA ASP A 106 -10.20 -31.73 -41.94
C ASP A 106 -11.68 -32.12 -41.70
N TRP A 107 -12.45 -32.45 -42.75
CA TRP A 107 -13.89 -32.79 -42.61
C TRP A 107 -14.22 -34.12 -41.92
N PRO A 108 -13.36 -35.16 -41.89
CA PRO A 108 -13.64 -36.38 -41.15
C PRO A 108 -13.82 -36.15 -39.64
N GLN A 109 -13.26 -35.07 -39.09
CA GLN A 109 -13.51 -34.66 -37.71
C GLN A 109 -14.99 -34.29 -37.49
N ALA A 110 -15.62 -33.61 -38.45
CA ALA A 110 -17.05 -33.29 -38.37
C ALA A 110 -17.91 -34.56 -38.45
N ALA A 111 -17.53 -35.53 -39.30
CA ALA A 111 -18.19 -36.84 -39.35
C ALA A 111 -18.02 -37.64 -38.05
N CYS A 112 -16.83 -37.59 -37.43
CA CYS A 112 -16.56 -38.18 -36.12
C CYS A 112 -17.49 -37.61 -35.05
N ASN A 113 -17.63 -36.29 -34.99
CA ASN A 113 -18.52 -35.62 -34.02
C ASN A 113 -19.98 -36.09 -34.17
N VAL A 114 -20.50 -36.21 -35.40
CA VAL A 114 -21.86 -36.73 -35.67
C VAL A 114 -22.05 -38.14 -35.09
N LEU A 115 -21.09 -39.05 -35.36
CA LEU A 115 -21.16 -40.42 -34.86
C LEU A 115 -21.07 -40.48 -33.33
N VAL A 116 -20.20 -39.68 -32.72
CA VAL A 116 -20.05 -39.59 -31.26
C VAL A 116 -21.32 -39.05 -30.60
N THR A 117 -21.94 -38.02 -31.17
CA THR A 117 -23.21 -37.46 -30.68
C THR A 117 -24.34 -38.49 -30.71
N LEU A 118 -24.42 -39.31 -31.76
CA LEU A 118 -25.37 -40.42 -31.81
C LEU A 118 -25.01 -41.54 -30.81
N ALA A 119 -23.72 -41.84 -30.66
CA ALA A 119 -23.25 -42.85 -29.73
C ALA A 119 -23.45 -42.50 -28.25
N LYS A 120 -23.58 -41.21 -27.89
CA LYS A 120 -24.00 -40.79 -26.54
C LYS A 120 -25.40 -41.28 -26.18
N ARG A 121 -26.25 -41.59 -27.17
CA ARG A 121 -27.61 -42.11 -26.97
C ARG A 121 -27.57 -43.65 -26.92
N SER A 122 -28.00 -44.24 -25.80
CA SER A 122 -27.96 -45.70 -25.58
C SER A 122 -28.69 -46.51 -26.66
N ARG A 123 -29.73 -45.95 -27.29
CA ARG A 123 -30.48 -46.57 -28.40
C ARG A 123 -29.64 -46.76 -29.68
N PHE A 124 -28.67 -45.88 -29.94
CA PHE A 124 -27.97 -45.84 -31.24
C PHE A 124 -26.49 -46.24 -31.16
N VAL A 125 -25.91 -46.32 -29.96
CA VAL A 125 -24.49 -46.71 -29.78
C VAL A 125 -24.16 -48.06 -30.43
N GLY A 126 -25.06 -49.04 -30.36
CA GLY A 126 -24.86 -50.34 -31.01
C GLY A 126 -24.72 -50.22 -32.52
N HIS A 127 -25.63 -49.48 -33.16
CA HIS A 127 -25.61 -49.21 -34.61
C HIS A 127 -24.36 -48.42 -35.05
N VAL A 128 -23.91 -47.46 -34.24
CA VAL A 128 -22.65 -46.71 -34.49
C VAL A 128 -21.44 -47.65 -34.40
N MET A 129 -21.38 -48.49 -33.37
CA MET A 129 -20.28 -49.43 -33.17
C MET A 129 -20.22 -50.48 -34.28
N GLU A 130 -21.36 -51.01 -34.73
CA GLU A 130 -21.43 -51.91 -35.87
C GLU A 130 -20.92 -51.25 -37.16
N ALA A 131 -21.32 -50.01 -37.44
CA ALA A 131 -20.86 -49.26 -38.61
C ALA A 131 -19.35 -49.00 -38.59
N LEU A 132 -18.78 -48.64 -37.43
CA LEU A 132 -17.33 -48.46 -37.26
C LEU A 132 -16.57 -49.78 -37.43
N LEU A 133 -17.07 -50.87 -36.85
CA LEU A 133 -16.45 -52.20 -36.95
C LEU A 133 -16.55 -52.80 -38.35
N GLN A 134 -17.57 -52.46 -39.15
CA GLN A 134 -17.63 -52.81 -40.57
C GLN A 134 -16.49 -52.16 -41.37
N LYS A 135 -16.08 -50.94 -41.00
CA LYS A 135 -14.94 -50.23 -41.60
C LYS A 135 -13.58 -50.64 -41.03
N PHE A 136 -13.57 -51.49 -40.01
CA PHE A 136 -12.36 -52.05 -39.42
C PHE A 136 -12.50 -53.57 -39.26
N PRO A 137 -12.55 -54.37 -40.34
CA PRO A 137 -12.84 -55.81 -40.28
C PRO A 137 -11.74 -56.62 -39.57
N PRO A 138 -12.06 -57.82 -39.04
CA PRO A 138 -11.13 -58.60 -38.24
C PRO A 138 -9.98 -59.18 -39.06
N GLY A 139 -8.83 -59.40 -38.41
CA GLY A 139 -7.65 -60.03 -39.02
C GLY A 139 -6.82 -59.12 -39.95
N GLN A 140 -7.11 -57.82 -39.99
CA GLN A 140 -6.30 -56.86 -40.73
C GLN A 140 -4.97 -56.56 -40.00
N THR A 141 -3.90 -56.42 -40.79
CA THR A 141 -2.57 -55.97 -40.32
C THR A 141 -2.29 -54.50 -40.64
N SER A 142 -3.08 -53.88 -41.52
CA SER A 142 -3.05 -52.44 -41.79
C SER A 142 -3.99 -51.70 -40.85
N SER A 143 -3.56 -50.53 -40.37
CA SER A 143 -4.42 -49.66 -39.58
C SER A 143 -5.63 -49.19 -40.41
N PRO A 144 -6.85 -49.16 -39.84
CA PRO A 144 -7.99 -48.48 -40.45
C PRO A 144 -7.71 -46.97 -40.51
N HIS A 145 -8.53 -46.25 -41.28
CA HIS A 145 -8.45 -44.80 -41.38
C HIS A 145 -8.39 -44.15 -39.99
N ARG A 146 -7.48 -43.20 -39.78
CA ARG A 146 -7.20 -42.58 -38.47
C ARG A 146 -8.47 -42.14 -37.72
N PHE A 147 -9.45 -41.58 -38.43
CA PHE A 147 -10.69 -41.11 -37.80
C PHE A 147 -11.62 -42.23 -37.35
N ILE A 148 -11.52 -43.45 -37.88
CA ILE A 148 -12.20 -44.62 -37.31
C ILE A 148 -11.64 -44.90 -35.91
N VAL A 149 -10.32 -44.84 -35.75
CA VAL A 149 -9.63 -45.03 -34.46
C VAL A 149 -10.00 -43.93 -33.46
N LEU A 150 -9.97 -42.67 -33.89
CA LEU A 150 -10.35 -41.53 -33.05
C LEU A 150 -11.84 -41.53 -32.70
N THR A 151 -12.72 -42.00 -33.59
CA THR A 151 -14.15 -42.12 -33.28
C THR A 151 -14.38 -43.21 -32.23
N LEU A 152 -13.73 -44.38 -32.35
CA LEU A 152 -13.79 -45.41 -31.30
C LEU A 152 -13.32 -44.87 -29.95
N SER A 153 -12.24 -44.07 -29.94
CA SER A 153 -11.72 -43.40 -28.74
C SER A 153 -12.75 -42.44 -28.13
N ASN A 154 -13.31 -41.53 -28.93
CA ASN A 154 -14.29 -40.55 -28.47
C ASN A 154 -15.61 -41.21 -28.02
N VAL A 155 -16.01 -42.31 -28.63
CA VAL A 155 -17.17 -43.10 -28.16
C VAL A 155 -16.88 -43.72 -26.80
N ALA A 156 -15.67 -44.25 -26.58
CA ALA A 156 -15.24 -44.79 -25.29
C ALA A 156 -15.21 -43.72 -24.19
N GLU A 157 -14.76 -42.50 -24.52
CA GLU A 157 -14.69 -41.36 -23.59
C GLU A 157 -16.07 -40.80 -23.22
N HIS A 158 -17.02 -40.75 -24.16
CA HIS A 158 -18.34 -40.14 -23.93
C HIS A 158 -19.46 -41.13 -23.60
N ASN A 159 -19.27 -42.44 -23.84
CA ASN A 159 -20.24 -43.48 -23.48
C ASN A 159 -19.54 -44.81 -23.16
N ALA A 160 -18.84 -44.85 -22.03
CA ALA A 160 -18.19 -46.07 -21.54
C ALA A 160 -19.15 -47.28 -21.43
N ILE A 161 -20.40 -47.04 -21.00
CA ILE A 161 -21.43 -48.08 -20.83
C ILE A 161 -21.83 -48.73 -22.16
N GLY A 162 -22.02 -47.93 -23.21
CA GLY A 162 -22.36 -48.43 -24.54
C GLY A 162 -21.17 -48.99 -25.32
N PHE A 163 -19.94 -48.55 -25.01
CA PHE A 163 -18.72 -48.96 -25.70
C PHE A 163 -18.15 -50.31 -25.22
N VAL A 164 -18.06 -50.52 -23.90
CA VAL A 164 -17.41 -51.71 -23.30
C VAL A 164 -17.97 -53.06 -23.81
N PRO A 165 -19.27 -53.23 -24.11
CA PRO A 165 -19.79 -54.47 -24.72
C PRO A 165 -19.10 -54.87 -26.04
N PHE A 166 -18.57 -53.91 -26.79
CA PHE A 166 -17.86 -54.14 -28.05
C PHE A 166 -16.34 -54.23 -27.87
N LEU A 167 -15.81 -53.92 -26.67
CA LEU A 167 -14.38 -53.78 -26.42
C LEU A 167 -13.59 -55.06 -26.71
N THR A 168 -14.15 -56.24 -26.43
CA THR A 168 -13.49 -57.53 -26.73
C THR A 168 -13.22 -57.68 -28.23
N ASP A 169 -14.22 -57.35 -29.07
CA ASP A 169 -14.07 -57.41 -30.53
C ASP A 169 -13.10 -56.32 -31.00
N VAL A 170 -13.26 -55.08 -30.52
CA VAL A 170 -12.35 -53.96 -30.81
C VAL A 170 -10.90 -54.35 -30.51
N LEU A 171 -10.58 -54.76 -29.28
CA LEU A 171 -9.22 -55.10 -28.86
C LEU A 171 -8.64 -56.24 -29.68
N SER A 172 -9.43 -57.27 -30.01
CA SER A 172 -8.95 -58.38 -30.85
C SER A 172 -8.40 -57.90 -32.20
N ARG A 173 -8.99 -56.84 -32.77
CA ARG A 173 -8.56 -56.20 -34.02
C ARG A 173 -7.43 -55.20 -33.80
N VAL A 174 -7.42 -54.48 -32.67
CA VAL A 174 -6.34 -53.55 -32.31
C VAL A 174 -5.02 -54.31 -32.16
N ILE A 175 -5.01 -55.41 -31.40
CA ILE A 175 -3.79 -56.18 -31.08
C ILE A 175 -3.11 -56.72 -32.35
N SER A 176 -3.86 -57.11 -33.39
CA SER A 176 -3.27 -57.55 -34.65
C SER A 176 -2.60 -56.41 -35.45
N VAL A 177 -3.06 -55.17 -35.25
CA VAL A 177 -2.57 -53.99 -35.97
C VAL A 177 -1.38 -53.34 -35.27
N LEU A 178 -1.35 -53.26 -33.94
CA LEU A 178 -0.35 -52.49 -33.16
C LEU A 178 1.12 -52.75 -33.56
N PRO A 179 1.58 -54.01 -33.77
CA PRO A 179 2.97 -54.28 -34.16
C PRO A 179 3.35 -53.70 -35.53
N HIS A 180 2.36 -53.40 -36.37
CA HIS A 180 2.54 -52.97 -37.76
C HIS A 180 2.39 -51.46 -37.95
N VAL A 181 2.12 -50.69 -36.88
CA VAL A 181 1.93 -49.23 -36.94
C VAL A 181 3.28 -48.50 -37.09
N LYS A 182 3.50 -47.89 -38.25
CA LYS A 182 4.78 -47.22 -38.59
C LYS A 182 4.74 -45.69 -38.58
N THR A 183 3.58 -45.07 -38.80
CA THR A 183 3.46 -43.61 -38.94
C THR A 183 3.08 -42.95 -37.62
N ASP A 184 3.68 -41.80 -37.32
CA ASP A 184 3.48 -41.07 -36.06
C ASP A 184 2.02 -40.62 -35.87
N ILE A 185 1.32 -40.31 -36.96
CA ILE A 185 -0.12 -39.99 -36.96
C ILE A 185 -0.97 -41.13 -36.38
N HIS A 186 -0.66 -42.37 -36.74
CA HIS A 186 -1.37 -43.55 -36.24
C HIS A 186 -0.90 -43.98 -34.86
N ARG A 187 0.39 -43.81 -34.54
CA ARG A 187 0.91 -44.04 -33.18
C ARG A 187 0.21 -43.15 -32.17
N TYR A 188 0.04 -41.87 -32.49
CA TYR A 188 -0.74 -40.95 -31.66
C TYR A 188 -2.19 -41.41 -31.52
N ALA A 189 -2.88 -41.70 -32.63
CA ALA A 189 -4.29 -42.08 -32.60
C ALA A 189 -4.53 -43.38 -31.81
N TRP A 190 -3.67 -44.39 -31.96
CA TRP A 190 -3.79 -45.64 -31.21
C TRP A 190 -3.38 -45.50 -29.74
N ALA A 191 -2.35 -44.72 -29.44
CA ALA A 191 -1.99 -44.43 -28.04
C ALA A 191 -3.15 -43.74 -27.32
N HIS A 192 -3.76 -42.74 -27.96
CA HIS A 192 -4.93 -42.04 -27.45
C HIS A 192 -6.14 -42.98 -27.26
N ALA A 193 -6.46 -43.77 -28.29
CA ALA A 193 -7.56 -44.74 -28.23
C ALA A 193 -7.39 -45.75 -27.10
N LEU A 194 -6.22 -46.39 -26.99
CA LEU A 194 -5.94 -47.36 -25.92
C LEU A 194 -6.04 -46.75 -24.53
N ARG A 195 -5.58 -45.50 -24.35
CA ARG A 195 -5.75 -44.74 -23.11
C ARG A 195 -7.23 -44.62 -22.74
N THR A 196 -8.05 -44.11 -23.67
CA THR A 196 -9.50 -43.94 -23.47
C THR A 196 -10.23 -45.27 -23.28
N PHE A 197 -9.75 -46.36 -23.88
CA PHE A 197 -10.31 -47.70 -23.65
C PHE A 197 -10.08 -48.16 -22.22
N CYS A 198 -8.86 -47.98 -21.69
CA CYS A 198 -8.54 -48.27 -20.29
C CYS A 198 -9.42 -47.43 -19.34
N GLU A 199 -9.53 -46.14 -19.60
CA GLU A 199 -10.38 -45.22 -18.83
C GLU A 199 -11.86 -45.68 -18.84
N SER A 200 -12.39 -46.04 -20.01
CA SER A 200 -13.78 -46.50 -20.17
C SER A 200 -14.08 -47.79 -19.40
N VAL A 201 -13.13 -48.74 -19.31
CA VAL A 201 -13.31 -49.96 -18.50
C VAL A 201 -13.42 -49.62 -17.02
N ARG A 202 -12.60 -48.70 -16.51
CA ARG A 202 -12.67 -48.29 -15.10
C ARG A 202 -13.94 -47.51 -14.80
N GLU A 203 -14.36 -46.63 -15.70
CA GLU A 203 -15.62 -45.90 -15.58
C GLU A 203 -16.81 -46.87 -15.57
N TYR A 204 -16.80 -47.85 -16.47
CA TYR A 204 -17.80 -48.93 -16.51
C TYR A 204 -17.86 -49.73 -15.21
N VAL A 205 -16.69 -50.10 -14.65
CA VAL A 205 -16.59 -50.80 -13.35
C VAL A 205 -17.11 -49.93 -12.21
N SER A 206 -16.83 -48.62 -12.23
CA SER A 206 -17.32 -47.68 -11.21
C SER A 206 -18.83 -47.50 -11.29
N ALA A 207 -19.38 -47.33 -12.48
CA ALA A 207 -20.83 -47.21 -12.72
C ALA A 207 -21.62 -48.48 -12.35
N SER A 208 -21.02 -49.67 -12.52
CA SER A 208 -21.63 -50.95 -12.14
C SER A 208 -21.53 -51.28 -10.64
N ASN A 209 -20.65 -50.61 -9.88
CA ASN A 209 -20.61 -50.68 -8.41
C ASN A 209 -21.66 -49.77 -7.73
N VAL A 210 -22.00 -48.63 -8.35
CA VAL A 210 -23.01 -47.69 -7.83
C VAL A 210 -24.43 -48.27 -7.92
N THR A 211 -24.71 -49.13 -8.90
CA THR A 211 -26.02 -49.78 -9.05
C THR A 211 -26.24 -50.96 -8.09
N LYS A 212 -25.18 -51.57 -7.56
CA LYS A 212 -25.27 -52.65 -6.54
C LYS A 212 -25.36 -52.15 -5.10
N THR A 213 -24.84 -50.97 -4.79
CA THR A 213 -24.85 -50.42 -3.43
C THR A 213 -26.20 -49.79 -3.02
N GLY A 214 -27.14 -49.66 -3.95
CA GLY A 214 -28.50 -49.19 -3.67
C GLY A 214 -29.51 -50.25 -3.23
N TYR A 215 -29.15 -51.55 -3.22
CA TYR A 215 -30.12 -52.63 -2.96
C TYR A 215 -29.84 -53.54 -1.75
N ASP A 216 -28.73 -53.37 -1.04
CA ASP A 216 -28.40 -54.23 0.12
C ASP A 216 -27.98 -53.43 1.37
N ASN A 217 -28.90 -52.62 1.93
CA ASN A 217 -28.92 -52.33 3.37
C ASN A 217 -30.31 -51.88 3.86
N ASN A 218 -30.81 -52.60 4.87
CA ASN A 218 -32.15 -52.54 5.47
C ASN A 218 -32.53 -51.18 6.11
N TYR A 219 -33.79 -50.73 5.99
CA TYR A 219 -34.83 -50.76 7.03
C TYR A 219 -36.12 -50.04 6.59
N SER A 220 -37.25 -50.57 7.07
CA SER A 220 -38.64 -50.15 6.90
C SER A 220 -38.92 -48.64 7.04
N VAL A 221 -39.86 -48.12 6.24
CA VAL A 221 -41.18 -47.60 6.67
C VAL A 221 -41.98 -47.21 5.41
N ALA A 222 -43.26 -47.59 5.41
CA ALA A 222 -44.26 -47.26 4.41
C ALA A 222 -44.42 -45.73 4.23
N ASP A 223 -44.67 -45.24 3.02
CA ASP A 223 -46.02 -45.00 2.51
C ASP A 223 -46.00 -44.03 1.29
N THR A 224 -46.88 -44.32 0.33
CA THR A 224 -47.52 -43.40 -0.65
C THR A 224 -46.84 -42.93 -1.95
N ILE A 225 -47.59 -43.16 -3.05
CA ILE A 225 -47.58 -42.55 -4.41
C ILE A 225 -46.44 -43.03 -5.34
N GLY A 226 -46.62 -43.66 -6.51
CA GLY A 226 -47.75 -43.91 -7.39
C GLY A 226 -47.16 -44.05 -8.82
N ASP A 227 -47.36 -45.21 -9.45
CA ASP A 227 -47.21 -45.57 -10.87
C ASP A 227 -46.20 -44.82 -11.78
N GLU A 228 -45.18 -45.54 -12.29
CA GLU A 228 -45.21 -46.06 -13.67
C GLU A 228 -44.05 -47.04 -13.93
N GLN A 229 -44.42 -48.17 -14.51
CA GLN A 229 -43.65 -49.40 -14.57
C GLN A 229 -43.00 -49.55 -15.96
N VAL A 230 -41.74 -49.12 -16.14
CA VAL A 230 -40.97 -49.41 -17.38
C VAL A 230 -40.19 -50.72 -17.20
N LYS A 231 -40.82 -51.82 -17.63
CA LYS A 231 -40.16 -53.10 -17.92
C LYS A 231 -39.22 -52.92 -19.12
N PHE A 232 -37.92 -53.01 -18.91
CA PHE A 232 -36.96 -53.23 -20.00
C PHE A 232 -37.02 -54.70 -20.46
N ASN A 233 -37.80 -54.95 -21.49
CA ASN A 233 -37.82 -56.21 -22.24
C ASN A 233 -36.53 -56.33 -23.05
N TRP A 234 -35.67 -57.27 -22.67
CA TRP A 234 -34.74 -57.90 -23.62
C TRP A 234 -35.54 -58.92 -24.44
N TYR A 235 -35.82 -58.61 -25.71
CA TYR A 235 -36.44 -59.57 -26.63
C TYR A 235 -35.46 -60.03 -27.72
N ASN A 236 -35.28 -61.35 -27.68
CA ASN A 236 -34.64 -62.29 -28.59
C ASN A 236 -34.70 -61.99 -30.10
N GLY A 237 -33.56 -62.26 -30.76
CA GLY A 237 -33.46 -62.76 -32.13
C GLY A 237 -32.26 -63.72 -32.23
N GLU A 238 -32.51 -65.02 -32.28
CA GLU A 238 -31.52 -66.10 -32.21
C GLU A 238 -30.51 -66.10 -33.37
N LYS A 239 -29.21 -66.24 -33.05
CA LYS A 239 -28.31 -67.24 -33.66
C LYS A 239 -27.07 -67.48 -32.77
N LYS A 240 -26.86 -68.75 -32.44
CA LYS A 240 -25.88 -69.32 -31.50
C LYS A 240 -24.44 -68.80 -31.66
N CYS A 241 -23.82 -68.38 -30.55
CA CYS A 241 -22.47 -68.81 -30.17
C CYS A 241 -22.22 -68.61 -28.66
N GLY A 242 -21.74 -69.66 -27.99
CA GLY A 242 -20.96 -69.68 -26.74
C GLY A 242 -21.36 -68.78 -25.56
N THR A 243 -21.93 -69.39 -24.53
CA THR A 243 -21.99 -68.92 -23.13
C THR A 243 -20.72 -68.22 -22.63
N GLN A 244 -20.85 -67.00 -22.09
CA GLN A 244 -19.94 -66.49 -21.06
C GLN A 244 -20.71 -65.60 -20.08
N THR A 245 -20.85 -66.11 -18.86
CA THR A 245 -21.46 -65.47 -17.69
C THR A 245 -20.74 -64.17 -17.32
N CYS A 246 -21.48 -63.07 -17.15
CA CYS A 246 -20.99 -61.85 -16.53
C CYS A 246 -20.63 -62.10 -15.05
N GLY A 247 -19.33 -62.11 -14.73
CA GLY A 247 -18.81 -62.18 -13.37
C GLY A 247 -18.76 -60.82 -12.67
N GLU A 248 -18.42 -60.85 -11.38
CA GLU A 248 -18.29 -59.72 -10.45
C GLU A 248 -17.49 -58.50 -10.97
N PRO A 249 -17.61 -57.29 -10.38
CA PRO A 249 -16.95 -56.06 -10.87
C PRO A 249 -15.41 -56.13 -10.95
N LYS A 250 -14.75 -56.92 -10.09
CA LYS A 250 -13.30 -57.21 -10.19
C LYS A 250 -12.93 -58.22 -11.29
N SER A 251 -13.91 -58.83 -11.95
CA SER A 251 -13.71 -59.78 -13.06
C SER A 251 -13.63 -59.10 -14.43
N VAL A 252 -14.26 -57.92 -14.61
CA VAL A 252 -14.27 -57.22 -15.91
C VAL A 252 -12.88 -56.72 -16.28
N GLN A 253 -12.14 -56.11 -15.34
CA GLN A 253 -10.76 -55.68 -15.57
C GLN A 253 -9.83 -56.85 -15.91
N LYS A 254 -9.99 -57.99 -15.21
CA LYS A 254 -9.23 -59.22 -15.46
C LYS A 254 -9.50 -59.81 -16.85
N ASN A 255 -10.69 -59.63 -17.40
CA ASN A 255 -11.05 -60.15 -18.73
C ASN A 255 -10.25 -59.48 -19.87
N TYR A 256 -9.69 -58.29 -19.63
CA TYR A 256 -8.93 -57.53 -20.63
C TYR A 256 -7.43 -57.46 -20.34
N THR A 257 -6.97 -57.93 -19.18
CA THR A 257 -5.56 -57.86 -18.75
C THR A 257 -4.60 -58.44 -19.80
N ASP A 258 -4.88 -59.63 -20.34
CA ASP A 258 -4.00 -60.28 -21.34
C ASP A 258 -3.88 -59.45 -22.63
N GLN A 259 -4.98 -58.84 -23.07
CA GLN A 259 -5.01 -58.02 -24.29
C GLN A 259 -4.29 -56.68 -24.07
N MET A 260 -4.49 -56.04 -22.91
CA MET A 260 -3.76 -54.82 -22.55
C MET A 260 -2.26 -55.08 -22.35
N GLU A 261 -1.89 -56.26 -21.84
CA GLU A 261 -0.49 -56.70 -21.75
C GLU A 261 0.15 -56.88 -23.14
N LEU A 262 -0.60 -57.34 -24.14
CA LEU A 262 -0.13 -57.43 -25.53
C LEU A 262 0.00 -56.05 -26.20
N ALA A 263 -0.76 -55.05 -25.75
CA ALA A 263 -0.66 -53.67 -26.23
C ALA A 263 0.53 -52.90 -25.65
N TYR A 264 1.03 -53.32 -24.49
CA TYR A 264 2.07 -52.61 -23.74
C TYR A 264 3.38 -52.45 -24.53
N ASP A 265 3.98 -53.55 -25.03
CA ASP A 265 5.30 -53.49 -25.69
C ASP A 265 5.28 -52.66 -27.00
N PRO A 266 4.27 -52.79 -27.88
CA PRO A 266 4.13 -51.90 -29.03
C PRO A 266 4.04 -50.43 -28.66
N VAL A 267 3.22 -50.05 -27.68
CA VAL A 267 3.05 -48.65 -27.26
C VAL A 267 4.30 -48.12 -26.56
N PHE A 268 4.95 -48.96 -25.75
CA PHE A 268 6.19 -48.61 -25.05
C PHE A 268 7.29 -48.26 -26.04
N SER A 269 7.39 -48.98 -27.16
CA SER A 269 8.34 -48.67 -28.22
C SER A 269 8.16 -47.25 -28.80
N TRP A 270 6.94 -46.69 -28.74
CA TRP A 270 6.63 -45.36 -29.25
C TRP A 270 7.11 -44.22 -28.34
N LEU A 271 7.57 -44.51 -27.12
CA LEU A 271 8.28 -43.53 -26.29
C LEU A 271 9.58 -43.06 -26.94
N SER A 272 10.12 -43.84 -27.88
CA SER A 272 11.30 -43.49 -28.67
C SER A 272 10.96 -42.75 -29.99
N ALA A 273 9.68 -42.43 -30.24
CA ALA A 273 9.26 -41.74 -31.46
C ALA A 273 9.91 -40.35 -31.59
N LYS A 274 10.16 -39.91 -32.83
CA LYS A 274 10.75 -38.58 -33.09
C LYS A 274 9.79 -37.44 -32.75
N ASP A 275 8.49 -37.65 -32.96
CA ASP A 275 7.44 -36.68 -32.65
C ASP A 275 7.19 -36.56 -31.14
N VAL A 276 7.24 -35.33 -30.60
CA VAL A 276 7.02 -35.01 -29.19
C VAL A 276 5.60 -35.35 -28.72
N LYS A 277 4.58 -35.13 -29.57
CA LYS A 277 3.17 -35.42 -29.24
C LYS A 277 2.93 -36.92 -29.12
N VAL A 278 3.57 -37.72 -29.97
CA VAL A 278 3.51 -39.19 -29.87
C VAL A 278 4.14 -39.67 -28.57
N ARG A 279 5.32 -39.15 -28.20
CA ARG A 279 5.97 -39.54 -26.94
C ARG A 279 5.13 -39.20 -25.71
N ALA A 280 4.55 -38.01 -25.68
CA ALA A 280 3.69 -37.57 -24.58
C ALA A 280 2.42 -38.43 -24.47
N GLU A 281 1.76 -38.71 -25.60
CA GLU A 281 0.54 -39.52 -25.59
C GLU A 281 0.82 -40.99 -25.28
N ALA A 282 1.93 -41.54 -25.80
CA ALA A 282 2.38 -42.89 -25.46
C ALA A 282 2.70 -43.02 -23.96
N ALA A 283 3.32 -42.01 -23.34
CA ALA A 283 3.58 -42.01 -21.90
C ALA A 283 2.28 -41.99 -21.07
N ASN A 284 1.29 -41.19 -21.47
CA ASN A 284 -0.02 -41.18 -20.81
C ASN A 284 -0.74 -42.54 -20.96
N CYS A 285 -0.73 -43.10 -22.17
CA CYS A 285 -1.32 -44.40 -22.45
C CYS A 285 -0.66 -45.52 -21.63
N ILE A 286 0.66 -45.54 -21.54
CA ILE A 286 1.38 -46.50 -20.68
C ILE A 286 1.00 -46.32 -19.21
N GLY A 287 0.84 -45.08 -18.73
CA GLY A 287 0.35 -44.80 -17.38
C GLY A 287 -1.01 -45.45 -17.09
N GLU A 288 -1.95 -45.39 -18.03
CA GLU A 288 -3.26 -46.02 -17.91
C GLU A 288 -3.20 -47.55 -18.09
N LEU A 289 -2.36 -48.06 -19.00
CA LEU A 289 -2.13 -49.50 -19.18
C LEU A 289 -1.55 -50.13 -17.90
N CYS A 290 -0.65 -49.44 -17.19
CA CYS A 290 -0.10 -49.88 -15.91
C CYS A 290 -1.18 -50.15 -14.85
N LEU A 291 -2.33 -49.46 -14.94
CA LEU A 291 -3.46 -49.69 -14.05
C LEU A 291 -4.32 -50.90 -14.46
N MET A 292 -4.07 -51.51 -15.62
CA MET A 292 -4.85 -52.61 -16.20
C MET A 292 -4.09 -53.95 -16.32
N ILE A 293 -2.76 -53.92 -16.23
CA ILE A 293 -1.87 -55.09 -16.34
C ILE A 293 -1.50 -55.70 -14.98
N SER A 294 -0.89 -56.90 -14.98
CA SER A 294 -0.56 -57.59 -13.73
C SER A 294 0.56 -56.90 -12.91
N PRO A 295 0.45 -56.81 -11.57
CA PRO A 295 1.46 -56.17 -10.70
C PRO A 295 2.86 -56.79 -10.80
N LYS A 296 2.96 -58.09 -11.15
CA LYS A 296 4.23 -58.79 -11.34
C LYS A 296 5.07 -58.20 -12.48
N ARG A 297 4.44 -57.80 -13.59
CA ARG A 297 5.12 -57.17 -14.74
C ARG A 297 5.58 -55.74 -14.43
N LEU A 298 4.88 -55.05 -13.53
CA LEU A 298 5.17 -53.68 -13.10
C LEU A 298 6.47 -53.54 -12.30
N THR A 299 6.82 -54.60 -11.54
CA THR A 299 7.95 -54.59 -10.60
C THR A 299 9.31 -54.61 -11.31
N ASP A 300 9.38 -55.16 -12.52
CA ASP A 300 10.64 -55.26 -13.30
C ASP A 300 10.96 -53.98 -14.11
N GLU A 301 10.00 -53.06 -14.28
CA GLU A 301 10.08 -51.90 -15.19
C GLU A 301 10.25 -50.53 -14.48
N ILE A 302 10.36 -50.54 -13.13
CA ILE A 302 10.37 -49.37 -12.20
C ILE A 302 11.32 -48.21 -12.59
N ARG A 303 12.31 -48.44 -13.46
CA ARG A 303 13.31 -47.42 -13.83
C ARG A 303 12.90 -46.50 -14.99
N ARG A 304 11.74 -46.66 -15.65
CA ARG A 304 11.53 -46.06 -17.00
C ARG A 304 10.28 -45.18 -17.24
N LEU A 305 9.36 -44.94 -16.30
CA LEU A 305 8.05 -44.32 -16.61
C LEU A 305 7.52 -43.26 -15.61
N GLY A 306 6.51 -42.50 -16.04
CA GLY A 306 5.89 -41.36 -15.37
C GLY A 306 5.47 -41.63 -13.92
N LEU A 307 6.28 -41.13 -12.99
CA LEU A 307 6.31 -41.56 -11.59
C LEU A 307 5.01 -41.36 -10.81
N CYS A 308 4.20 -40.34 -11.08
CA CYS A 308 3.15 -39.99 -10.13
C CYS A 308 1.92 -40.90 -10.19
N ARG A 309 1.49 -41.36 -11.38
CA ARG A 309 0.40 -42.34 -11.52
C ARG A 309 0.83 -43.73 -11.08
N PHE A 310 2.11 -44.06 -11.26
CA PHE A 310 2.73 -45.23 -10.66
C PHE A 310 2.73 -45.16 -9.12
N LEU A 311 3.18 -44.03 -8.55
CA LEU A 311 3.18 -43.82 -7.11
C LEU A 311 1.77 -43.91 -6.52
N GLU A 312 0.73 -43.46 -7.22
CA GLU A 312 -0.66 -43.63 -6.79
C GLU A 312 -1.04 -45.11 -6.67
N SER A 313 -0.77 -45.91 -7.71
CA SER A 313 -1.06 -47.34 -7.70
C SER A 313 -0.22 -48.10 -6.67
N ALA A 314 1.06 -47.74 -6.53
CA ALA A 314 2.00 -48.44 -5.68
C ALA A 314 1.82 -48.06 -4.19
N CYS A 315 1.46 -46.81 -3.89
CA CYS A 315 1.13 -46.39 -2.52
C CYS A 315 -0.22 -46.95 -2.06
N ALA A 316 -1.17 -47.19 -2.98
CA ALA A 316 -2.46 -47.83 -2.67
C ALA A 316 -2.35 -49.33 -2.33
N ASP A 317 -1.28 -50.01 -2.77
CA ASP A 317 -1.01 -51.42 -2.47
C ASP A 317 0.08 -51.56 -1.39
N GLU A 318 -0.33 -51.80 -0.14
CA GLU A 318 0.57 -52.01 0.99
C GLU A 318 1.58 -53.14 0.78
N SER A 319 1.30 -54.12 -0.10
CA SER A 319 2.20 -55.23 -0.39
C SER A 319 3.38 -54.88 -1.31
N CYS A 320 3.34 -53.71 -1.97
CA CYS A 320 4.40 -53.22 -2.83
C CYS A 320 5.66 -52.82 -2.01
N PRO A 321 6.87 -53.33 -2.33
CA PRO A 321 8.10 -53.10 -1.54
C PRO A 321 8.75 -51.73 -1.84
N LEU A 322 7.97 -50.65 -1.78
CA LEU A 322 8.40 -49.28 -2.07
C LEU A 322 9.45 -48.74 -1.08
N ASP A 323 9.47 -49.25 0.15
CA ASP A 323 10.38 -48.79 1.21
C ASP A 323 11.86 -48.80 0.79
N ALA A 324 12.29 -49.83 0.05
CA ALA A 324 13.68 -49.99 -0.38
C ALA A 324 14.10 -48.97 -1.46
N TYR A 325 13.13 -48.35 -2.15
CA TYR A 325 13.36 -47.45 -3.27
C TYR A 325 12.97 -46.00 -2.97
N LEU A 326 12.35 -45.74 -1.81
CA LEU A 326 11.81 -44.44 -1.44
C LEU A 326 12.88 -43.34 -1.51
N GLU A 327 14.06 -43.56 -0.94
CA GLU A 327 15.12 -42.55 -0.94
C GLU A 327 15.62 -42.20 -2.35
N ASP A 328 15.76 -43.20 -3.23
CA ASP A 328 16.12 -43.00 -4.63
C ASP A 328 15.05 -42.20 -5.39
N ILE A 329 13.78 -42.51 -5.13
CA ILE A 329 12.63 -41.79 -5.69
C ILE A 329 12.64 -40.32 -5.23
N LEU A 330 12.79 -40.06 -3.93
CA LEU A 330 12.83 -38.71 -3.39
C LEU A 330 14.03 -37.92 -3.94
N ASN A 331 15.20 -38.54 -4.05
CA ASN A 331 16.39 -37.91 -4.64
C ASN A 331 16.27 -37.67 -6.15
N ALA A 332 15.47 -38.45 -6.88
CA ALA A 332 15.15 -38.18 -8.28
C ALA A 332 14.13 -37.05 -8.44
N LEU A 333 13.16 -36.93 -7.53
CA LEU A 333 12.10 -35.91 -7.56
C LEU A 333 12.58 -34.53 -7.07
N PHE A 334 13.39 -34.48 -6.02
CA PHE A 334 13.78 -33.23 -5.36
C PHE A 334 14.46 -32.20 -6.28
N PRO A 335 15.37 -32.58 -7.21
CA PRO A 335 15.97 -31.65 -8.18
C PRO A 335 14.95 -30.93 -9.08
N LEU A 336 13.79 -31.54 -9.34
CA LEU A 336 12.72 -30.95 -10.15
C LEU A 336 12.02 -29.80 -9.43
N VAL A 337 12.00 -29.83 -8.09
CA VAL A 337 11.47 -28.73 -7.26
C VAL A 337 12.53 -27.66 -7.02
N TYR A 338 13.78 -28.10 -6.82
CA TYR A 338 14.96 -27.26 -6.61
C TYR A 338 15.27 -26.35 -7.81
N SER A 339 15.25 -26.87 -9.04
CA SER A 339 15.71 -26.15 -10.24
C SER A 339 14.89 -24.89 -10.56
N VAL A 340 13.59 -24.87 -10.23
CA VAL A 340 12.74 -23.66 -10.36
C VAL A 340 13.04 -22.66 -9.24
N ALA A 341 13.42 -23.12 -8.05
CA ALA A 341 13.77 -22.25 -6.94
C ALA A 341 15.07 -21.45 -7.19
N GLU A 342 15.92 -21.84 -8.14
CA GLU A 342 17.12 -21.06 -8.52
C GLU A 342 16.89 -20.07 -9.68
N GLN A 343 15.86 -20.26 -10.51
CA GLN A 343 15.67 -19.49 -11.74
C GLN A 343 14.86 -18.20 -11.54
N THR A 344 15.30 -17.10 -12.15
CA THR A 344 14.59 -15.81 -12.14
C THR A 344 13.40 -15.78 -13.11
N VAL A 345 13.42 -16.63 -14.15
CA VAL A 345 12.33 -16.80 -15.13
C VAL A 345 12.14 -18.30 -15.40
N ALA A 346 11.03 -18.86 -14.94
CA ALA A 346 10.70 -20.27 -15.12
C ALA A 346 10.04 -20.52 -16.49
N SER A 347 10.45 -21.58 -17.18
CA SER A 347 9.79 -22.05 -18.40
C SER A 347 8.48 -22.79 -18.09
N ASN A 348 7.54 -22.84 -19.05
CA ASN A 348 6.29 -23.62 -18.90
C ASN A 348 6.56 -25.11 -18.60
N ILE A 349 7.67 -25.66 -19.11
CA ILE A 349 8.08 -27.05 -18.87
C ILE A 349 8.56 -27.22 -17.43
N SER A 350 9.37 -26.29 -16.91
CA SER A 350 9.88 -26.37 -15.54
C SER A 350 8.78 -26.15 -14.49
N MET A 351 7.80 -25.27 -14.75
CA MET A 351 6.60 -25.12 -13.90
C MET A 351 5.74 -26.39 -13.85
N ARG A 352 5.56 -27.06 -15.00
CA ARG A 352 4.83 -28.33 -15.07
C ARG A 352 5.56 -29.44 -14.32
N ASN A 353 6.88 -29.54 -14.49
CA ASN A 353 7.70 -30.53 -13.79
C ASN A 353 7.69 -30.32 -12.28
N GLN A 354 7.73 -29.07 -11.81
CA GLN A 354 7.62 -28.73 -10.39
C GLN A 354 6.25 -29.10 -9.83
N SER A 355 5.17 -28.80 -10.56
CA SER A 355 3.81 -29.15 -10.15
C SER A 355 3.61 -30.67 -10.03
N GLU A 356 4.14 -31.43 -10.99
CA GLU A 356 4.08 -32.90 -10.95
C GLU A 356 4.97 -33.48 -9.84
N ALA A 357 6.13 -32.86 -9.56
CA ALA A 357 6.97 -33.25 -8.44
C ALA A 357 6.26 -33.02 -7.10
N PHE A 358 5.59 -31.87 -6.89
CA PHE A 358 4.76 -31.64 -5.70
C PHE A 358 3.67 -32.70 -5.53
N ARG A 359 3.02 -33.07 -6.65
CA ARG A 359 2.01 -34.14 -6.66
C ARG A 359 2.59 -35.49 -6.27
N CYS A 360 3.80 -35.82 -6.73
CA CYS A 360 4.51 -37.04 -6.34
C CYS A 360 4.80 -37.06 -4.84
N PHE A 361 5.27 -35.95 -4.27
CA PHE A 361 5.50 -35.83 -2.82
C PHE A 361 4.20 -36.00 -2.03
N HIS A 362 3.09 -35.40 -2.49
CA HIS A 362 1.77 -35.57 -1.86
C HIS A 362 1.32 -37.04 -1.85
N VAL A 363 1.37 -37.71 -3.01
CA VAL A 363 0.97 -39.12 -3.13
C VAL A 363 1.87 -40.02 -2.28
N ALA A 364 3.19 -39.82 -2.31
CA ALA A 364 4.11 -40.59 -1.48
C ALA A 364 3.89 -40.35 0.03
N ALA A 365 3.46 -39.16 0.44
CA ALA A 365 3.15 -38.84 1.83
C ALA A 365 1.95 -39.64 2.37
N THR A 366 1.04 -40.13 1.52
CA THR A 366 -0.07 -40.98 1.96
C THR A 366 0.39 -42.27 2.66
N ARG A 367 1.60 -42.74 2.36
CA ARG A 367 2.21 -43.96 2.94
C ARG A 367 3.49 -43.70 3.74
N PHE A 368 4.27 -42.67 3.39
CA PHE A 368 5.61 -42.45 3.93
C PHE A 368 5.82 -41.04 4.53
N ALA A 369 4.77 -40.43 5.09
CA ALA A 369 4.80 -39.05 5.60
C ALA A 369 5.97 -38.77 6.56
N ASP A 370 6.24 -39.65 7.52
CA ASP A 370 7.33 -39.51 8.50
C ASP A 370 8.73 -39.46 7.84
N LYS A 371 9.01 -40.41 6.94
CA LYS A 371 10.28 -40.50 6.21
C LYS A 371 10.48 -39.30 5.29
N ILE A 372 9.41 -38.84 4.64
CA ILE A 372 9.44 -37.65 3.78
C ILE A 372 9.68 -36.39 4.60
N VAL A 373 9.00 -36.22 5.74
CA VAL A 373 9.24 -35.09 6.66
C VAL A 373 10.70 -35.08 7.12
N TYR A 374 11.24 -36.20 7.55
CA TYR A 374 12.65 -36.30 7.95
C TYR A 374 13.61 -35.94 6.80
N TYR A 375 13.35 -36.45 5.61
CA TYR A 375 14.12 -36.13 4.40
C TYR A 375 14.13 -34.62 4.13
N LEU A 376 12.96 -33.96 4.19
CA LEU A 376 12.84 -32.52 3.93
C LEU A 376 13.56 -31.69 5.00
N LEU A 377 13.39 -32.03 6.28
CA LEU A 377 14.07 -31.37 7.40
C LEU A 377 15.60 -31.47 7.28
N HIS A 378 16.12 -32.60 6.81
CA HIS A 378 17.55 -32.75 6.52
C HIS A 378 17.99 -31.88 5.33
N LYS A 379 17.20 -31.82 4.23
CA LYS A 379 17.51 -30.96 3.07
C LYS A 379 17.45 -29.46 3.39
N MET A 380 16.63 -29.04 4.37
CA MET A 380 16.57 -27.66 4.87
C MET A 380 17.86 -27.21 5.56
N GLN A 381 18.62 -28.13 6.14
CA GLN A 381 19.89 -27.84 6.82
C GLN A 381 21.09 -27.83 5.87
N ASN A 382 20.87 -28.02 4.56
CA ASN A 382 21.92 -27.96 3.55
C ASN A 382 22.51 -26.54 3.45
N VAL A 383 23.78 -26.41 3.06
CA VAL A 383 24.45 -25.11 2.88
C VAL A 383 23.82 -24.30 1.74
N GLN A 384 23.36 -24.95 0.67
CA GLN A 384 22.83 -24.28 -0.52
C GLN A 384 21.40 -23.76 -0.33
N ASP A 385 21.19 -22.46 -0.55
CA ASP A 385 19.88 -21.81 -0.41
C ASP A 385 18.81 -22.39 -1.33
N GLY A 386 19.15 -22.83 -2.55
CA GLY A 386 18.21 -23.52 -3.44
C GLY A 386 17.63 -24.80 -2.82
N SER A 387 18.46 -25.56 -2.09
CA SER A 387 18.04 -26.79 -1.40
C SER A 387 17.11 -26.46 -0.24
N LYS A 388 17.43 -25.42 0.53
CA LYS A 388 16.57 -24.93 1.61
C LYS A 388 15.20 -24.50 1.07
N LEU A 389 15.18 -23.68 0.02
CA LEU A 389 13.95 -23.18 -0.61
C LEU A 389 13.10 -24.31 -1.19
N GLY A 390 13.72 -25.26 -1.89
CA GLY A 390 13.04 -26.44 -2.41
C GLY A 390 12.35 -27.23 -1.30
N ALA A 391 13.07 -27.54 -0.21
CA ALA A 391 12.52 -28.26 0.92
C ALA A 391 11.40 -27.49 1.64
N ILE A 392 11.54 -26.18 1.83
CA ILE A 392 10.51 -25.31 2.44
C ILE A 392 9.23 -25.32 1.63
N ASN A 393 9.35 -25.20 0.30
CA ASN A 393 8.19 -25.19 -0.59
C ASN A 393 7.48 -26.55 -0.62
N VAL A 394 8.21 -27.67 -0.61
CA VAL A 394 7.59 -29.02 -0.54
C VAL A 394 6.88 -29.20 0.79
N LEU A 395 7.51 -28.86 1.92
CA LEU A 395 6.89 -29.01 3.23
C LEU A 395 5.62 -28.16 3.34
N ARG A 396 5.67 -26.90 2.89
CA ARG A 396 4.48 -26.03 2.84
C ARG A 396 3.38 -26.62 1.95
N HIS A 397 3.74 -27.19 0.80
CA HIS A 397 2.76 -27.86 -0.07
C HIS A 397 2.10 -29.05 0.64
N LEU A 398 2.88 -29.90 1.31
CA LEU A 398 2.37 -31.06 2.04
C LEU A 398 1.43 -30.66 3.19
N LEU A 399 1.74 -29.61 3.94
CA LEU A 399 0.83 -29.07 4.96
C LEU A 399 -0.52 -28.68 4.34
N ASN A 400 -0.50 -28.02 3.17
CA ASN A 400 -1.71 -27.54 2.51
C ASN A 400 -2.49 -28.62 1.74
N SER A 401 -1.83 -29.67 1.25
CA SER A 401 -2.45 -30.68 0.39
C SER A 401 -2.64 -32.04 1.05
N ALA A 402 -1.77 -32.43 1.98
CA ALA A 402 -1.70 -33.77 2.59
C ALA A 402 -1.96 -33.76 4.11
N GLY A 403 -2.62 -32.73 4.64
CA GLY A 403 -2.90 -32.52 6.08
C GLY A 403 -3.23 -33.80 6.87
N PRO A 404 -4.22 -34.61 6.45
CA PRO A 404 -4.62 -35.83 7.18
C PRO A 404 -3.51 -36.84 7.44
N TYR A 405 -2.47 -36.86 6.59
CA TYR A 405 -1.34 -37.81 6.68
C TYR A 405 -0.12 -37.22 7.41
N VAL A 406 -0.08 -35.90 7.60
CA VAL A 406 1.05 -35.18 8.24
C VAL A 406 0.66 -34.67 9.64
N ASP A 407 -0.63 -34.65 9.98
CA ASP A 407 -1.17 -34.15 11.23
C ASP A 407 -0.65 -34.91 12.46
N ASP A 408 -0.48 -36.23 12.38
CA ASP A 408 0.09 -37.03 13.47
C ASP A 408 1.60 -36.79 13.66
N LYS A 409 2.24 -36.00 12.78
CA LYS A 409 3.67 -35.63 12.83
C LYS A 409 3.92 -34.18 13.22
N ARG A 410 2.93 -33.44 13.74
CA ARG A 410 3.05 -32.03 14.14
C ARG A 410 4.29 -31.72 15.00
N SER A 411 4.53 -32.51 16.05
CA SER A 411 5.69 -32.35 16.93
C SER A 411 7.02 -32.58 16.21
N LEU A 412 7.10 -33.56 15.30
CA LEU A 412 8.30 -33.83 14.50
C LEU A 412 8.62 -32.65 13.59
N VAL A 413 7.61 -32.08 12.93
CA VAL A 413 7.77 -30.91 12.05
C VAL A 413 8.28 -29.71 12.84
N ILE A 414 7.63 -29.34 13.94
CA ILE A 414 8.00 -28.15 14.72
C ILE A 414 9.39 -28.30 15.36
N LEU A 415 9.68 -29.43 16.01
CA LEU A 415 10.98 -29.67 16.62
C LEU A 415 12.10 -29.75 15.57
N GLY A 416 11.81 -30.36 14.41
CA GLY A 416 12.74 -30.45 13.29
C GLY A 416 13.06 -29.11 12.64
N LEU A 417 12.12 -28.16 12.65
CA LEU A 417 12.30 -26.81 12.11
C LEU A 417 13.06 -25.88 13.06
N LYS A 418 13.22 -26.24 14.35
CA LYS A 418 13.89 -25.42 15.36
C LYS A 418 15.27 -24.89 14.91
N PRO A 419 16.19 -25.67 14.33
CA PRO A 419 17.49 -25.16 13.87
C PRO A 419 17.36 -24.06 12.81
N MET A 420 16.39 -24.18 11.90
CA MET A 420 16.14 -23.20 10.84
C MET A 420 15.50 -21.92 11.37
N LEU A 421 14.56 -22.03 12.32
CA LEU A 421 13.93 -20.89 12.96
C LEU A 421 14.95 -20.08 13.78
N LEU A 422 15.85 -20.78 14.52
CA LEU A 422 16.93 -20.13 15.26
C LEU A 422 17.95 -19.48 14.32
N ALA A 423 18.45 -20.20 13.31
CA ALA A 423 19.36 -19.64 12.31
C ALA A 423 18.77 -18.42 11.59
N GLY A 424 17.46 -18.44 11.32
CA GLY A 424 16.73 -17.32 10.73
C GLY A 424 16.59 -16.12 11.68
N SER A 425 16.49 -16.36 12.98
CA SER A 425 16.41 -15.34 14.03
C SER A 425 17.77 -14.69 14.29
N GLU A 426 18.86 -15.46 14.20
CA GLU A 426 20.25 -15.02 14.42
C GLU A 426 20.89 -14.37 13.18
N GLY A 427 20.15 -14.22 12.08
CA GLY A 427 20.65 -13.57 10.87
C GLY A 427 21.54 -14.45 9.98
N LEU A 428 21.59 -15.77 10.22
CA LEU A 428 22.42 -16.72 9.47
C LEU A 428 21.79 -17.17 8.13
N LEU A 429 20.51 -16.86 7.90
CA LEU A 429 19.79 -17.17 6.66
C LEU A 429 19.68 -15.95 5.74
N SER A 430 19.73 -16.17 4.43
CA SER A 430 19.49 -15.11 3.44
C SER A 430 18.05 -14.59 3.51
N ILE A 431 17.83 -13.33 3.10
CA ILE A 431 16.49 -12.70 3.09
C ILE A 431 15.51 -13.55 2.26
N ARG A 432 15.98 -14.17 1.17
CA ARG A 432 15.16 -15.04 0.31
C ARG A 432 14.65 -16.27 1.07
N VAL A 433 15.54 -16.94 1.82
CA VAL A 433 15.16 -18.11 2.65
C VAL A 433 14.26 -17.67 3.80
N LYS A 434 14.53 -16.53 4.44
CA LYS A 434 13.68 -15.96 5.50
C LYS A 434 12.25 -15.67 5.03
N LYS A 435 12.07 -15.13 3.81
CA LYS A 435 10.73 -14.93 3.20
C LYS A 435 9.99 -16.25 3.00
N ALA A 436 10.67 -17.28 2.47
CA ALA A 436 10.07 -18.60 2.31
C ALA A 436 9.72 -19.25 3.67
N MET A 437 10.59 -19.11 4.68
CA MET A 437 10.32 -19.54 6.05
C MET A 437 9.13 -18.81 6.66
N CYS A 438 8.98 -17.50 6.44
CA CYS A 438 7.81 -16.73 6.89
C CYS A 438 6.51 -17.30 6.31
N GLN A 439 6.48 -17.61 5.01
CA GLN A 439 5.32 -18.25 4.38
C GLN A 439 5.03 -19.65 4.94
N LEU A 440 6.07 -20.41 5.29
CA LEU A 440 5.90 -21.70 5.98
C LEU A 440 5.33 -21.50 7.39
N CYS A 441 5.76 -20.47 8.14
CA CYS A 441 5.22 -20.14 9.46
C CYS A 441 3.71 -19.82 9.40
N VAL A 442 3.25 -19.13 8.36
CA VAL A 442 1.81 -18.88 8.14
C VAL A 442 1.07 -20.20 7.92
N ALA A 443 1.56 -21.07 7.04
CA ALA A 443 0.94 -22.37 6.81
C ALA A 443 0.91 -23.24 8.08
N LEU A 444 1.98 -23.22 8.89
CA LEU A 444 1.99 -23.91 10.19
C LEU A 444 0.90 -23.39 11.14
N ALA A 445 0.64 -22.08 11.12
CA ALA A 445 -0.41 -21.50 11.93
C ALA A 445 -1.82 -21.84 11.44
N ASP A 446 -2.05 -21.79 10.12
CA ASP A 446 -3.35 -22.09 9.50
C ASP A 446 -3.79 -23.55 9.75
N HIS A 447 -2.84 -24.47 9.92
CA HIS A 447 -3.10 -25.89 10.22
C HIS A 447 -2.90 -26.26 11.71
N GLU A 448 -2.83 -25.28 12.62
CA GLU A 448 -2.73 -25.50 14.08
C GLU A 448 -1.46 -26.28 14.52
N TYR A 449 -0.37 -26.20 13.76
CA TYR A 449 0.92 -26.80 14.14
C TYR A 449 1.64 -25.98 15.22
N ILE A 450 1.24 -24.74 15.47
CA ILE A 450 1.88 -23.88 16.48
C ILE A 450 1.46 -24.21 17.92
N ASP A 451 0.45 -25.07 18.09
CA ASP A 451 -0.13 -25.46 19.38
C ASP A 451 0.72 -26.52 20.12
N VAL A 452 1.68 -27.15 19.43
CA VAL A 452 2.58 -28.16 20.01
C VAL A 452 3.90 -27.57 20.50
N GLU A 453 4.60 -28.32 21.36
CA GLU A 453 5.88 -27.91 21.94
C GLU A 453 6.88 -27.44 20.87
N GLY A 454 7.27 -26.17 20.95
CA GLY A 454 8.18 -25.52 20.01
C GLY A 454 7.56 -24.42 19.14
N GLY A 455 6.23 -24.21 19.19
CA GLY A 455 5.54 -23.09 18.53
C GLY A 455 6.11 -21.70 18.86
N ASN A 456 6.65 -21.52 20.08
CA ASN A 456 7.35 -20.30 20.50
C ASN A 456 8.50 -19.90 19.55
N ASN A 457 9.20 -20.86 18.93
CA ASN A 457 10.29 -20.56 18.00
C ASN A 457 9.79 -19.92 16.70
N VAL A 458 8.54 -20.22 16.29
CA VAL A 458 7.89 -19.58 15.14
C VAL A 458 7.66 -18.10 15.45
N ILE A 459 7.12 -17.81 16.64
CA ILE A 459 6.86 -16.44 17.08
C ILE A 459 8.18 -15.66 17.23
N ILE A 460 9.20 -16.25 17.87
CA ILE A 460 10.53 -15.64 18.01
C ILE A 460 11.11 -15.30 16.63
N PHE A 461 11.03 -16.23 15.66
CA PHE A 461 11.49 -15.98 14.30
C PHE A 461 10.76 -14.81 13.65
N LEU A 462 9.43 -14.75 13.74
CA LEU A 462 8.65 -13.67 13.14
C LEU A 462 8.99 -12.31 13.77
N VAL A 463 9.02 -12.23 15.10
CA VAL A 463 9.32 -10.99 15.84
C VAL A 463 10.73 -10.51 15.55
N LYS A 464 11.75 -11.37 15.64
CA LYS A 464 13.14 -10.98 15.35
C LYS A 464 13.35 -10.54 13.91
N ASN A 465 12.53 -11.02 12.98
CA ASN A 465 12.59 -10.59 11.57
C ASN A 465 11.75 -9.34 11.26
N LEU A 466 11.01 -8.77 12.22
CA LEU A 466 10.38 -7.45 12.07
C LEU A 466 11.38 -6.29 12.08
N ILE A 467 12.55 -6.51 12.67
CA ILE A 467 13.58 -5.46 12.84
C ILE A 467 14.80 -5.67 11.94
N VAL A 468 14.72 -6.60 10.99
CA VAL A 468 15.82 -6.83 10.05
C VAL A 468 16.09 -5.56 9.27
N GLN A 469 17.30 -5.05 9.44
CA GLN A 469 17.88 -3.99 8.63
C GLN A 469 18.87 -4.59 7.65
N ASP A 470 19.23 -3.84 6.61
CA ASP A 470 20.32 -4.23 5.73
C ASP A 470 21.61 -4.27 6.54
N GLY A 471 21.99 -5.48 6.96
CA GLY A 471 23.21 -5.67 7.73
C GLY A 471 24.43 -5.23 6.93
N GLU A 472 25.39 -4.67 7.66
CA GLU A 472 26.82 -4.48 7.45
C GLU A 472 27.57 -5.59 6.64
N MET A 473 27.07 -5.97 5.47
CA MET A 473 27.75 -6.79 4.46
C MET A 473 28.26 -5.95 3.28
N VAL A 474 28.38 -4.63 3.47
CA VAL A 474 28.91 -3.67 2.48
C VAL A 474 30.37 -3.95 2.09
N LYS A 475 31.09 -4.82 2.80
CA LYS A 475 32.47 -5.16 2.40
C LYS A 475 32.61 -6.25 1.33
N LYS A 476 31.53 -6.85 0.80
CA LYS A 476 31.67 -7.89 -0.24
C LYS A 476 30.72 -7.88 -1.44
N ALA A 477 29.84 -6.88 -1.58
CA ALA A 477 28.94 -6.79 -2.74
C ALA A 477 29.00 -5.40 -3.40
N PHE A 478 30.10 -5.10 -4.09
CA PHE A 478 30.27 -3.84 -4.85
C PHE A 478 29.56 -3.88 -6.24
N LEU A 479 28.57 -4.75 -6.44
CA LEU A 479 27.99 -5.01 -7.77
C LEU A 479 26.45 -5.14 -7.83
N SER A 480 25.72 -4.94 -6.73
CA SER A 480 24.24 -4.89 -6.75
C SER A 480 23.74 -3.49 -6.42
N SER A 481 22.76 -3.01 -7.19
CA SER A 481 22.07 -1.73 -6.97
C SER A 481 21.55 -1.64 -5.53
N GLU A 482 21.98 -0.62 -4.77
CA GLU A 482 21.56 -0.36 -3.38
C GLU A 482 20.03 -0.30 -3.21
N MET A 483 19.30 0.03 -4.28
CA MET A 483 17.83 0.13 -4.28
C MET A 483 17.12 -1.24 -4.17
N GLU A 484 17.68 -2.32 -4.76
CA GLU A 484 17.02 -3.64 -4.77
C GLU A 484 17.16 -4.37 -3.43
N ALA A 485 18.23 -4.09 -2.67
CA ALA A 485 18.46 -4.68 -1.36
C ALA A 485 17.52 -4.10 -0.29
N ALA A 486 17.37 -2.77 -0.26
CA ALA A 486 16.51 -2.05 0.68
C ALA A 486 15.01 -2.42 0.55
N ASP A 487 14.55 -2.70 -0.67
CA ASP A 487 13.19 -3.17 -0.93
C ASP A 487 12.96 -4.59 -0.38
N SER A 488 14.00 -5.43 -0.38
CA SER A 488 13.89 -6.82 0.05
C SER A 488 13.71 -6.99 1.56
N ALA A 489 14.46 -6.24 2.38
CA ALA A 489 14.33 -6.25 3.84
C ALA A 489 13.00 -5.63 4.29
N THR A 490 12.58 -4.52 3.66
CA THR A 490 11.28 -3.89 3.91
C THR A 490 10.12 -4.83 3.60
N HIS A 491 10.19 -5.56 2.49
CA HIS A 491 9.19 -6.57 2.16
C HIS A 491 9.18 -7.76 3.15
N LEU A 492 10.34 -8.22 3.63
CA LEU A 492 10.40 -9.26 4.66
C LEU A 492 9.72 -8.80 5.96
N ARG A 493 10.00 -7.57 6.42
CA ARG A 493 9.35 -7.00 7.62
C ARG A 493 7.84 -6.95 7.46
N ALA A 494 7.34 -6.48 6.31
CA ALA A 494 5.92 -6.45 6.00
C ALA A 494 5.29 -7.85 5.99
N GLN A 495 5.97 -8.86 5.42
CA GLN A 495 5.50 -10.25 5.44
C GLN A 495 5.45 -10.82 6.86
N CYS A 496 6.48 -10.60 7.68
CA CYS A 496 6.48 -11.04 9.08
C CYS A 496 5.38 -10.36 9.90
N GLY A 497 5.16 -9.05 9.70
CA GLY A 497 4.07 -8.30 10.34
C GLY A 497 2.69 -8.84 9.94
N GLN A 498 2.49 -9.13 8.66
CA GLN A 498 1.26 -9.74 8.16
C GLN A 498 1.05 -11.17 8.69
N ALA A 499 2.13 -11.96 8.79
CA ALA A 499 2.08 -13.30 9.37
C ALA A 499 1.64 -13.27 10.83
N LEU A 500 2.23 -12.40 11.66
CA LEU A 500 1.82 -12.22 13.06
C LEU A 500 0.36 -11.76 13.18
N GLN A 501 -0.07 -10.85 12.32
CA GLN A 501 -1.48 -10.41 12.28
C GLN A 501 -2.43 -11.55 11.89
N THR A 502 -2.01 -12.42 10.97
CA THR A 502 -2.79 -13.59 10.55
C THR A 502 -2.92 -14.56 11.73
N ILE A 503 -1.80 -14.91 12.37
CA ILE A 503 -1.78 -15.76 13.57
C ILE A 503 -2.69 -15.20 14.65
N ALA A 504 -2.57 -13.91 14.98
CA ALA A 504 -3.41 -13.24 15.98
C ALA A 504 -4.91 -13.37 15.68
N LYS A 505 -5.29 -13.31 14.39
CA LYS A 505 -6.69 -13.40 13.94
C LYS A 505 -7.21 -14.84 13.90
N THR A 506 -6.42 -15.79 13.42
CA THR A 506 -6.93 -17.12 13.02
C THR A 506 -6.63 -18.23 14.01
N SER A 507 -5.48 -18.20 14.70
CA SER A 507 -5.05 -19.33 15.55
C SER A 507 -5.77 -19.36 16.90
N SER A 508 -6.20 -20.53 17.35
CA SER A 508 -6.81 -20.77 18.66
C SER A 508 -5.85 -20.51 19.84
N THR A 509 -4.56 -20.78 19.68
CA THR A 509 -3.52 -20.59 20.73
C THR A 509 -2.83 -19.24 20.68
N ALA A 510 -3.19 -18.36 19.74
CA ALA A 510 -2.54 -17.06 19.56
C ALA A 510 -2.45 -16.23 20.86
N ASN A 511 -3.51 -16.24 21.69
CA ASN A 511 -3.48 -15.57 23.00
C ASN A 511 -2.41 -16.15 23.92
N SER A 512 -2.28 -17.48 24.01
CA SER A 512 -1.26 -18.12 24.86
C SER A 512 0.19 -17.88 24.43
N LEU A 513 0.41 -17.64 23.13
CA LEU A 513 1.75 -17.46 22.53
C LEU A 513 2.18 -15.99 22.45
N LEU A 514 1.24 -15.09 22.16
CA LEU A 514 1.53 -13.67 21.87
C LEU A 514 1.23 -12.75 23.05
N TRP A 515 0.33 -13.13 23.95
CA TRP A 515 -0.06 -12.34 25.12
C TRP A 515 0.51 -12.97 26.40
N PRO A 516 1.38 -12.30 27.18
CA PRO A 516 1.86 -10.92 27.06
C PRO A 516 3.16 -10.74 26.26
N TYR A 517 3.67 -11.77 25.59
CA TYR A 517 4.99 -11.76 24.94
C TYR A 517 5.26 -10.52 24.05
N LEU A 518 4.28 -10.06 23.28
CA LEU A 518 4.44 -8.88 22.41
C LEU A 518 4.70 -7.57 23.17
N PHE A 519 4.30 -7.47 24.45
CA PHE A 519 4.58 -6.32 25.30
C PHE A 519 6.05 -6.22 25.72
N GLU A 520 6.86 -7.28 25.55
CA GLU A 520 8.31 -7.21 25.78
C GLU A 520 9.01 -6.30 24.76
N PHE A 521 8.40 -6.09 23.59
CA PHE A 521 9.04 -5.40 22.45
C PHE A 521 8.55 -3.97 22.23
N ILE A 522 7.37 -3.61 22.74
CA ILE A 522 6.73 -2.32 22.45
C ILE A 522 7.56 -1.12 22.94
N CYS A 523 8.32 -1.31 24.02
CA CYS A 523 9.19 -0.31 24.65
C CYS A 523 10.69 -0.62 24.46
N LEU A 524 11.07 -1.24 23.34
CA LEU A 524 12.48 -1.45 22.97
C LEU A 524 12.86 -0.57 21.77
N GLN A 525 14.02 0.11 21.86
CA GLN A 525 14.50 1.02 20.81
C GLN A 525 14.67 0.30 19.45
N GLU A 526 15.20 -0.92 19.46
CA GLU A 526 15.43 -1.71 18.24
C GLU A 526 14.12 -2.06 17.48
N TYR A 527 12.99 -2.07 18.18
CA TYR A 527 11.66 -2.34 17.62
C TYR A 527 10.87 -1.08 17.23
N ASN A 528 11.46 0.12 17.30
CA ASN A 528 10.80 1.36 16.86
C ASN A 528 10.21 1.25 15.44
N ILE A 529 10.93 0.59 14.53
CA ILE A 529 10.50 0.40 13.13
C ILE A 529 9.34 -0.60 12.97
N ALA A 530 9.08 -1.43 13.97
CA ALA A 530 8.07 -2.49 13.98
C ALA A 530 6.89 -2.19 14.93
N VAL A 531 6.93 -1.07 15.65
CA VAL A 531 5.97 -0.75 16.72
C VAL A 531 4.54 -0.76 16.22
N THR A 532 4.28 -0.29 15.00
CA THR A 532 2.94 -0.28 14.40
C THR A 532 2.37 -1.69 14.24
N ASP A 533 3.18 -2.64 13.77
CA ASP A 533 2.75 -4.04 13.60
C ASP A 533 2.53 -4.73 14.94
N ILE A 534 3.40 -4.47 15.93
CA ILE A 534 3.27 -5.00 17.30
C ILE A 534 1.98 -4.48 17.95
N VAL A 535 1.76 -3.16 17.95
CA VAL A 535 0.57 -2.51 18.50
C VAL A 535 -0.70 -3.07 17.86
N LYS A 536 -0.69 -3.22 16.53
CA LYS A 536 -1.82 -3.79 15.79
C LYS A 536 -2.10 -5.24 16.16
N CYS A 537 -1.07 -6.07 16.33
CA CYS A 537 -1.25 -7.47 16.75
C CYS A 537 -1.84 -7.57 18.16
N ILE A 538 -1.34 -6.77 19.11
CA ILE A 538 -1.87 -6.72 20.47
C ILE A 538 -3.34 -6.27 20.45
N ARG A 539 -3.67 -5.26 19.63
CA ARG A 539 -5.04 -4.77 19.46
C ARG A 539 -5.99 -5.87 18.98
N ILE A 540 -5.60 -6.61 17.94
CA ILE A 540 -6.38 -7.73 17.40
C ILE A 540 -6.63 -8.82 18.46
N LEU A 541 -5.60 -9.20 19.24
CA LEU A 541 -5.74 -10.19 20.30
C LEU A 541 -6.73 -9.72 21.38
N ALA A 542 -6.64 -8.45 21.75
CA ALA A 542 -7.53 -7.86 22.74
C ALA A 542 -8.98 -7.77 22.24
N GLU A 543 -9.20 -7.32 20.99
CA GLU A 543 -10.52 -7.28 20.33
C GLU A 543 -11.16 -8.67 20.33
N ARG A 544 -10.43 -9.69 19.87
CA ARG A 544 -10.93 -11.06 19.79
C ARG A 544 -11.28 -11.66 21.16
N THR A 545 -10.46 -11.37 22.18
CA THR A 545 -10.73 -11.83 23.56
C THR A 545 -12.02 -11.19 24.09
N ILE A 546 -12.26 -9.90 23.79
CA ILE A 546 -13.49 -9.21 24.20
C ILE A 546 -14.70 -9.73 23.40
N GLU A 547 -14.57 -9.95 22.08
CA GLU A 547 -15.63 -10.46 21.21
C GLU A 547 -16.12 -11.86 21.61
N THR A 548 -15.22 -12.69 22.15
CA THR A 548 -15.54 -14.03 22.70
C THR A 548 -16.20 -13.98 24.08
N GLY A 549 -16.36 -12.78 24.67
CA GLY A 549 -16.95 -12.57 25.99
C GLY A 549 -15.98 -12.79 27.15
N GLU A 550 -14.70 -13.05 26.86
CA GLU A 550 -13.66 -13.21 27.87
C GLU A 550 -13.13 -11.85 28.36
N LYS A 551 -12.54 -11.83 29.55
CA LYS A 551 -11.88 -10.63 30.09
C LYS A 551 -10.40 -10.69 29.78
N LEU A 552 -9.83 -9.56 29.39
CA LEU A 552 -8.38 -9.42 29.20
C LEU A 552 -7.64 -9.77 30.50
N ASP A 553 -6.70 -10.71 30.42
CA ASP A 553 -5.86 -11.11 31.54
C ASP A 553 -4.59 -10.26 31.60
N PHE A 554 -4.48 -9.41 32.61
CA PHE A 554 -3.30 -8.59 32.89
C PHE A 554 -2.46 -9.10 34.06
N LYS A 555 -2.72 -10.34 34.51
CA LYS A 555 -2.04 -10.95 35.66
C LYS A 555 -1.02 -11.98 35.22
N THR A 556 -1.40 -12.91 34.36
CA THR A 556 -0.53 -14.03 33.98
C THR A 556 0.60 -13.55 33.06
N GLY A 557 1.85 -13.74 33.47
CA GLY A 557 3.06 -13.43 32.67
C GLY A 557 3.46 -11.95 32.65
N PHE A 558 2.66 -11.04 33.20
CA PHE A 558 2.99 -9.60 33.31
C PHE A 558 3.91 -9.27 34.49
N ASP A 559 4.22 -10.25 35.33
CA ASP A 559 5.24 -10.18 36.39
C ASP A 559 6.68 -10.30 35.86
N SER A 560 6.84 -10.71 34.59
CA SER A 560 8.14 -10.74 33.90
C SER A 560 8.77 -9.34 33.84
N PRO A 561 10.05 -9.17 34.22
CA PRO A 561 10.74 -7.88 34.15
C PRO A 561 10.98 -7.41 32.70
N HIS A 562 10.81 -8.30 31.72
CA HIS A 562 10.93 -7.98 30.30
C HIS A 562 9.66 -7.35 29.73
N VAL A 563 8.50 -7.59 30.34
CA VAL A 563 7.22 -7.09 29.86
C VAL A 563 7.07 -5.61 30.22
N ALA A 564 6.74 -4.77 29.23
CA ALA A 564 6.52 -3.36 29.47
C ALA A 564 5.34 -3.13 30.42
N GLY A 565 5.56 -2.35 31.49
CA GLY A 565 4.52 -2.02 32.45
C GLY A 565 3.40 -1.18 31.83
N ASN A 566 2.20 -1.21 32.42
CA ASN A 566 1.01 -0.54 31.89
C ASN A 566 1.24 0.96 31.57
N LEU A 567 1.89 1.72 32.46
CA LEU A 567 2.18 3.15 32.21
C LEU A 567 3.31 3.39 31.21
N GLN A 568 4.22 2.43 31.04
CA GLN A 568 5.21 2.47 29.95
C GLN A 568 4.50 2.29 28.60
N VAL A 569 3.57 1.33 28.51
CA VAL A 569 2.74 1.15 27.31
C VAL A 569 1.91 2.40 27.04
N PHE A 570 1.27 2.98 28.05
CA PHE A 570 0.51 4.23 27.90
C PHE A 570 1.36 5.36 27.30
N ALA A 571 2.52 5.64 27.90
CA ALA A 571 3.43 6.68 27.42
C ALA A 571 3.90 6.43 25.98
N ARG A 572 4.15 5.16 25.65
CA ARG A 572 4.58 4.74 24.32
C ARG A 572 3.49 4.96 23.26
N LEU A 573 2.25 4.60 23.56
CA LEU A 573 1.10 4.78 22.66
C LEU A 573 0.81 6.26 22.39
N ILE A 574 0.86 7.11 23.43
CA ILE A 574 0.74 8.56 23.25
C ILE A 574 1.85 9.06 22.32
N THR A 575 3.10 8.68 22.54
CA THR A 575 4.22 9.14 21.70
C THR A 575 4.12 8.66 20.25
N CYS A 576 3.55 7.47 19.99
CA CYS A 576 3.32 6.95 18.64
C CYS A 576 2.36 7.83 17.79
N THR A 577 1.60 8.73 18.42
CA THR A 577 0.75 9.71 17.73
C THR A 577 1.52 10.92 17.19
N ASN A 578 2.80 11.10 17.53
CA ASN A 578 3.60 12.23 17.09
C ASN A 578 3.56 12.40 15.56
N ASN A 579 3.38 13.65 15.10
CA ASN A 579 3.38 14.03 13.69
C ASN A 579 2.40 13.26 12.78
N ALA A 580 1.35 12.64 13.32
CA ALA A 580 0.41 11.78 12.58
C ALA A 580 -0.13 12.38 11.26
N PRO A 581 -0.50 13.68 11.18
CA PRO A 581 -1.07 14.26 9.96
C PRO A 581 -0.07 14.52 8.82
N LEU A 582 1.21 14.16 8.97
CA LEU A 582 2.23 14.40 7.94
C LEU A 582 2.26 13.36 6.83
N SER A 583 1.97 12.09 7.14
CA SER A 583 2.03 11.01 6.15
C SER A 583 1.05 9.90 6.48
N SER A 584 0.68 9.11 5.47
CA SER A 584 -0.19 7.95 5.65
C SER A 584 0.40 6.92 6.62
N VAL A 585 1.73 6.76 6.64
CA VAL A 585 2.43 5.84 7.55
C VAL A 585 2.27 6.29 9.01
N LEU A 586 2.49 7.58 9.29
CA LEU A 586 2.35 8.14 10.63
C LEU A 586 0.88 8.19 11.07
N SER A 587 -0.04 8.51 10.15
CA SER A 587 -1.48 8.44 10.41
C SER A 587 -1.92 7.04 10.80
N LYS A 588 -1.45 6.00 10.08
CA LYS A 588 -1.74 4.60 10.41
C LYS A 588 -1.17 4.22 11.77
N ARG A 589 0.08 4.60 12.07
CA ARG A 589 0.70 4.36 13.38
C ARG A 589 -0.12 4.97 14.52
N ALA A 590 -0.55 6.22 14.37
CA ALA A 590 -1.38 6.89 15.36
C ALA A 590 -2.76 6.24 15.52
N THR A 591 -3.38 5.82 14.42
CA THR A 591 -4.68 5.13 14.44
C THR A 591 -4.60 3.81 15.21
N GLU A 592 -3.57 3.00 14.94
CA GLU A 592 -3.37 1.73 15.67
C GLU A 592 -3.06 2.00 17.15
N ALA A 593 -2.28 3.04 17.46
CA ALA A 593 -1.96 3.41 18.83
C ALA A 593 -3.19 3.90 19.63
N LEU A 594 -4.03 4.76 19.03
CA LEU A 594 -5.28 5.22 19.63
C LEU A 594 -6.29 4.08 19.81
N GLY A 595 -6.38 3.18 18.84
CA GLY A 595 -7.20 1.97 18.93
C GLY A 595 -6.77 1.08 20.10
N LEU A 596 -5.47 0.83 20.26
CA LEU A 596 -4.98 0.04 21.40
C LEU A 596 -5.14 0.79 22.73
N LEU A 597 -4.94 2.11 22.76
CA LEU A 597 -5.14 2.95 23.93
C LEU A 597 -6.59 2.88 24.45
N SER A 598 -7.55 2.87 23.53
CA SER A 598 -9.00 2.71 23.80
C SER A 598 -9.28 1.35 24.47
N ILE A 599 -8.80 0.26 23.88
CA ILE A 599 -9.13 -1.10 24.35
C ILE A 599 -8.48 -1.42 25.70
N LEU A 600 -7.24 -0.95 25.91
CA LEU A 600 -6.51 -1.17 27.16
C LEU A 600 -6.87 -0.18 28.26
N ALA A 601 -7.88 0.67 28.08
CA ALA A 601 -8.27 1.68 29.06
C ALA A 601 -8.42 1.16 30.50
N PRO A 602 -9.09 0.00 30.76
CA PRO A 602 -9.21 -0.54 32.11
C PRO A 602 -7.88 -0.99 32.75
N TRP A 603 -6.87 -1.31 31.94
CA TRP A 603 -5.55 -1.72 32.42
C TRP A 603 -4.69 -0.55 32.88
N PHE A 604 -4.85 0.61 32.24
CA PHE A 604 -4.15 1.83 32.65
C PHE A 604 -4.73 2.39 33.94
N HIS A 605 -6.06 2.50 34.02
CA HIS A 605 -6.79 2.83 35.25
C HIS A 605 -8.31 2.64 35.04
N ASN A 606 -9.03 2.18 36.07
CA ASN A 606 -10.48 1.92 35.97
C ASN A 606 -11.30 3.16 35.58
N SER A 607 -10.91 4.37 36.02
CA SER A 607 -11.63 5.61 35.69
C SER A 607 -11.52 6.02 34.21
N LEU A 608 -10.60 5.42 33.44
CA LEU A 608 -10.40 5.74 32.03
C LEU A 608 -11.28 4.91 31.09
N ARG A 609 -11.95 3.86 31.61
CA ARG A 609 -12.74 2.89 30.84
C ARG A 609 -13.74 3.54 29.89
N ASP A 610 -14.44 4.58 30.34
CA ASP A 610 -15.51 5.23 29.56
C ASP A 610 -15.04 6.51 28.84
N ILE A 611 -13.81 6.96 29.12
CA ILE A 611 -13.26 8.24 28.67
C ILE A 611 -12.37 8.04 27.45
N LEU A 612 -11.42 7.12 27.56
CA LEU A 612 -10.44 6.86 26.50
C LEU A 612 -11.11 6.42 25.18
N PRO A 613 -12.07 5.46 25.16
CA PRO A 613 -12.69 5.05 23.91
C PRO A 613 -13.35 6.19 23.15
N LYS A 614 -14.20 6.97 23.84
CA LYS A 614 -14.90 8.11 23.23
C LYS A 614 -13.94 9.14 22.66
N ARG A 615 -12.91 9.50 23.42
CA ARG A 615 -11.96 10.53 23.00
C ARG A 615 -11.02 10.02 21.88
N CYS A 616 -10.61 8.76 21.93
CA CYS A 616 -9.83 8.16 20.84
C CYS A 616 -10.61 8.14 19.52
N ASP A 617 -11.91 7.80 19.53
CA ASP A 617 -12.74 7.79 18.33
C ASP A 617 -12.87 9.19 17.70
N GLU A 618 -13.09 10.22 18.53
CA GLU A 618 -13.08 11.62 18.09
C GLU A 618 -11.73 12.03 17.47
N LEU A 619 -10.62 11.63 18.08
CA LEU A 619 -9.28 11.93 17.59
C LEU A 619 -8.96 11.25 16.26
N ILE A 620 -9.47 10.04 16.02
CA ILE A 620 -9.33 9.37 14.73
C ILE A 620 -10.04 10.17 13.62
N ILE A 621 -11.22 10.73 13.91
CA ILE A 621 -11.95 11.61 12.97
C ILE A 621 -11.17 12.90 12.73
N VAL A 622 -10.66 13.53 13.78
CA VAL A 622 -9.82 14.74 13.68
C VAL A 622 -8.58 14.47 12.83
N LEU A 623 -7.91 13.34 13.03
CA LEU A 623 -6.75 12.94 12.24
C LEU A 623 -7.09 12.84 10.75
N GLN A 624 -8.22 12.22 10.39
CA GLN A 624 -8.68 12.13 9.00
C GLN A 624 -8.92 13.51 8.37
N SER A 625 -9.45 14.47 9.15
CA SER A 625 -9.68 15.84 8.68
C SER A 625 -8.40 16.66 8.50
N LEU A 626 -7.35 16.35 9.28
CA LEU A 626 -6.07 17.04 9.23
C LEU A 626 -5.13 16.42 8.19
N SER A 627 -5.21 15.11 7.94
CA SER A 627 -4.36 14.44 6.97
C SER A 627 -4.58 15.01 5.55
N PRO A 628 -3.52 15.12 4.72
CA PRO A 628 -3.67 15.66 3.37
C PRO A 628 -4.68 14.80 2.62
N PRO A 629 -5.58 15.39 1.80
CA PRO A 629 -6.41 14.60 0.91
C PRO A 629 -5.46 13.74 0.07
N GLY A 630 -5.51 12.43 0.30
CA GLY A 630 -4.93 11.46 -0.62
C GLY A 630 -5.51 11.72 -2.00
N THR A 631 -4.77 11.36 -3.04
CA THR A 631 -5.09 11.47 -4.47
C THR A 631 -6.49 10.93 -4.80
N VAL A 632 -7.52 11.70 -4.48
CA VAL A 632 -8.91 11.49 -4.88
C VAL A 632 -9.18 12.59 -5.89
N ASN A 633 -9.50 12.16 -7.11
CA ASN A 633 -9.82 13.00 -8.27
C ASN A 633 -11.01 13.93 -7.97
N ASN A 634 -10.78 15.03 -7.26
CA ASN A 634 -11.72 16.14 -7.23
C ASN A 634 -11.37 17.07 -8.39
N THR A 635 -12.25 16.98 -9.40
CA THR A 635 -12.38 17.91 -10.50
C THR A 635 -12.21 19.34 -10.02
N MET A 636 -11.39 20.10 -10.75
CA MET A 636 -11.26 21.54 -10.61
C MET A 636 -12.65 22.18 -10.67
N GLU A 637 -13.12 22.69 -9.53
CA GLU A 637 -14.07 23.79 -9.48
C GLU A 637 -13.37 24.99 -8.86
N GLY A 638 -13.51 26.12 -9.54
CA GLY A 638 -12.60 27.25 -9.46
C GLY A 638 -12.84 28.18 -8.28
N GLY A 639 -11.89 29.11 -8.15
CA GLY A 639 -12.18 30.44 -7.59
C GLY A 639 -12.17 30.56 -6.07
N SER A 640 -11.18 29.99 -5.40
CA SER A 640 -10.63 30.58 -4.18
C SER A 640 -9.21 30.06 -4.01
N SER A 641 -8.26 30.95 -3.76
CA SER A 641 -6.91 30.59 -3.34
C SER A 641 -7.03 29.76 -2.07
N ALA A 642 -7.11 28.43 -2.20
CA ALA A 642 -7.05 27.52 -1.09
C ALA A 642 -5.68 27.72 -0.44
N VAL A 643 -5.66 28.50 0.64
CA VAL A 643 -4.49 28.68 1.48
C VAL A 643 -4.07 27.28 1.89
N CYS A 644 -2.99 26.76 1.31
CA CYS A 644 -2.35 25.55 1.80
C CYS A 644 -2.00 25.80 3.27
N GLU A 645 -2.77 25.23 4.19
CA GLU A 645 -2.44 25.26 5.61
C GLU A 645 -1.05 24.64 5.79
N LEU A 646 -0.11 25.41 6.35
CA LEU A 646 1.28 25.01 6.52
C LEU A 646 1.36 23.71 7.35
N ARG A 647 2.25 22.78 6.94
CA ARG A 647 2.42 21.46 7.60
C ARG A 647 2.62 21.59 9.12
N LEU A 648 3.43 22.56 9.56
CA LEU A 648 3.69 22.82 10.97
C LEU A 648 2.45 23.26 11.77
N THR A 649 1.53 24.00 11.14
CA THR A 649 0.29 24.46 11.80
C THR A 649 -0.63 23.27 12.08
N ARG A 650 -0.74 22.37 11.12
CA ARG A 650 -1.50 21.12 11.24
C ARG A 650 -0.93 20.22 12.34
N ILE A 651 0.40 20.06 12.40
CA ILE A 651 1.07 19.30 13.47
C ILE A 651 0.80 19.93 14.84
N ALA A 652 0.90 21.26 14.95
CA ALA A 652 0.66 21.96 16.22
C ALA A 652 -0.77 21.75 16.73
N ARG A 653 -1.78 21.84 15.84
CA ARG A 653 -3.19 21.55 16.17
C ARG A 653 -3.38 20.10 16.61
N TRP A 654 -2.76 19.16 15.91
CA TRP A 654 -2.81 17.74 16.29
C TRP A 654 -2.19 17.49 17.68
N HIS A 655 -1.00 18.05 17.93
CA HIS A 655 -0.35 17.92 19.24
C HIS A 655 -1.18 18.53 20.37
N ALA A 656 -1.88 19.65 20.14
CA ALA A 656 -2.79 20.23 21.12
C ALA A 656 -3.91 19.24 21.49
N HIS A 657 -4.55 18.59 20.50
CA HIS A 657 -5.60 17.60 20.76
C HIS A 657 -5.12 16.37 21.56
N ILE A 658 -3.88 15.91 21.34
CA ILE A 658 -3.30 14.80 22.10
C ILE A 658 -2.91 15.24 23.51
N LEU A 659 -2.41 16.45 23.70
CA LEU A 659 -2.14 17.00 25.03
C LEU A 659 -3.43 17.20 25.84
N ASP A 660 -4.53 17.61 25.20
CA ASP A 660 -5.86 17.68 25.82
C ASP A 660 -6.35 16.30 26.27
N LEU A 661 -6.12 15.25 25.47
CA LEU A 661 -6.42 13.87 25.85
C LEU A 661 -5.62 13.45 27.09
N LEU A 662 -4.32 13.76 27.12
CA LEU A 662 -3.44 13.43 28.23
C LEU A 662 -3.85 14.15 29.52
N ASP A 663 -4.16 15.45 29.43
CA ASP A 663 -4.68 16.27 30.53
C ASP A 663 -6.00 15.70 31.05
N LEU A 664 -6.94 15.36 30.15
CA LEU A 664 -8.21 14.73 30.50
C LEU A 664 -7.98 13.40 31.25
N CYS A 665 -7.06 12.55 30.79
CA CYS A 665 -6.73 11.30 31.47
C CYS A 665 -6.17 11.54 32.86
N ALA A 666 -5.17 12.41 32.98
CA ALA A 666 -4.49 12.68 34.25
C ALA A 666 -5.38 13.38 35.28
N LYS A 667 -6.37 14.19 34.86
CA LYS A 667 -7.37 14.79 35.75
C LYS A 667 -8.42 13.79 36.24
N ASN A 668 -8.81 12.83 35.41
CA ASN A 668 -9.81 11.82 35.78
C ASN A 668 -9.25 10.69 36.64
N VAL A 669 -7.93 10.49 36.64
CA VAL A 669 -7.26 9.62 37.60
C VAL A 669 -6.92 10.45 38.84
N ASN A 670 -7.82 10.43 39.84
CA ASN A 670 -7.62 11.14 41.11
C ASN A 670 -6.62 10.42 42.04
N ASP A 671 -5.42 10.17 41.52
CA ASP A 671 -4.32 9.51 42.21
C ASP A 671 -3.01 10.27 41.89
N GLY A 672 -2.36 10.80 42.92
CA GLY A 672 -1.09 11.51 42.80
C GLY A 672 0.08 10.58 42.48
N GLU A 673 0.08 9.36 43.03
CA GLU A 673 1.13 8.37 42.78
C GLU A 673 1.06 7.88 41.34
N TRP A 674 -0.14 7.67 40.81
CA TRP A 674 -0.33 7.32 39.40
C TRP A 674 0.23 8.38 38.44
N ARG A 675 -0.02 9.67 38.72
CA ARG A 675 0.53 10.78 37.91
C ARG A 675 2.06 10.82 37.95
N CYS A 676 2.64 10.67 39.14
CA CYS A 676 4.10 10.54 39.28
C CYS A 676 4.65 9.30 38.57
N ALA A 677 3.98 8.16 38.66
CA ALA A 677 4.42 6.94 37.99
C ALA A 677 4.34 7.05 36.46
N LEU A 678 3.32 7.73 35.93
CA LEU A 678 3.20 8.03 34.49
C LEU A 678 4.31 8.97 34.02
N ALA A 679 4.57 10.05 34.76
CA ALA A 679 5.66 10.97 34.48
C ALA A 679 7.03 10.27 34.52
N ALA A 680 7.26 9.41 35.52
CA ALA A 680 8.49 8.62 35.61
C ALA A 680 8.63 7.62 34.45
N ALA A 681 7.53 7.01 33.99
CA ALA A 681 7.53 6.15 32.82
C ALA A 681 7.90 6.93 31.55
N MET A 682 7.34 8.13 31.35
CA MET A 682 7.70 9.02 30.24
C MET A 682 9.18 9.42 30.29
N GLY A 683 9.69 9.85 31.45
CA GLY A 683 11.09 10.25 31.60
C GLY A 683 12.08 9.12 31.32
N LYS A 684 11.78 7.89 31.76
CA LYS A 684 12.60 6.70 31.46
C LYS A 684 12.64 6.38 29.96
N GLN A 685 11.62 6.80 29.20
CA GLN A 685 11.52 6.48 27.79
C GLN A 685 12.32 7.39 26.85
N PHE A 686 12.94 8.46 27.34
CA PHE A 686 13.74 9.37 26.51
C PHE A 686 14.85 8.68 25.69
N ASN A 687 15.44 7.62 26.23
CA ASN A 687 16.49 6.85 25.54
C ASN A 687 15.96 5.99 24.38
N LEU A 688 14.65 5.67 24.33
CA LEU A 688 14.08 4.94 23.19
C LEU A 688 14.09 5.76 21.90
N TYR A 689 14.24 7.09 22.00
CA TYR A 689 14.10 8.04 20.90
C TYR A 689 15.43 8.74 20.56
N GLY A 690 16.57 8.09 20.84
CA GLY A 690 17.91 8.65 20.57
C GLY A 690 18.11 9.11 19.11
N ASP A 691 17.54 8.37 18.16
CA ASP A 691 17.61 8.66 16.72
C ASP A 691 16.32 9.30 16.17
N ALA A 692 15.38 9.69 17.06
CA ALA A 692 14.07 10.22 16.71
C ALA A 692 13.76 11.51 17.52
N PRO A 693 14.47 12.61 17.25
CA PRO A 693 14.44 13.80 18.10
C PRO A 693 13.07 14.49 18.17
N GLU A 694 12.24 14.41 17.10
CA GLU A 694 10.87 14.92 17.10
C GLU A 694 9.95 14.15 18.06
N GLU A 695 10.08 12.82 18.11
CA GLU A 695 9.30 11.97 19.02
C GLU A 695 9.71 12.20 20.48
N LYS A 696 11.01 12.34 20.72
CA LYS A 696 11.55 12.69 22.04
C LYS A 696 11.05 14.05 22.50
N ALA A 697 11.09 15.06 21.62
CA ALA A 697 10.59 16.40 21.91
C ALA A 697 9.09 16.41 22.22
N PHE A 698 8.29 15.60 21.53
CA PHE A 698 6.87 15.43 21.81
C PHE A 698 6.63 14.74 23.16
N LEU A 699 7.38 13.69 23.49
CA LEU A 699 7.31 13.03 24.79
C LEU A 699 7.72 13.96 25.94
N MET A 700 8.74 14.81 25.74
CA MET A 700 9.12 15.83 26.72
C MET A 700 7.95 16.78 27.00
N ARG A 701 7.26 17.27 25.96
CA ARG A 701 6.05 18.10 26.12
C ARG A 701 4.96 17.38 26.90
N CYS A 702 4.69 16.12 26.59
CA CYS A 702 3.73 15.29 27.32
C CYS A 702 4.11 15.17 28.81
N LEU A 703 5.39 14.94 29.12
CA LEU A 703 5.89 14.92 30.49
C LEU A 703 5.62 16.26 31.19
N GLY A 704 5.93 17.39 30.55
CA GLY A 704 5.66 18.73 31.09
C GLY A 704 4.19 18.94 31.47
N GLY A 705 3.26 18.46 30.63
CA GLY A 705 1.82 18.49 30.91
C GLY A 705 1.40 17.62 32.10
N VAL A 706 1.98 16.43 32.27
CA VAL A 706 1.70 15.56 33.43
C VAL A 706 2.31 16.15 34.72
N LEU A 707 3.51 16.75 34.62
CA LEU A 707 4.14 17.43 35.76
C LEU A 707 3.32 18.62 36.25
N ALA A 708 2.68 19.37 35.35
CA ALA A 708 1.76 20.45 35.70
C ALA A 708 0.56 20.02 36.55
N LEU A 709 0.21 18.73 36.51
CA LEU A 709 -0.87 18.15 37.29
C LEU A 709 -0.36 17.44 38.55
N SER A 710 0.94 17.42 38.81
CA SER A 710 1.53 16.78 39.99
C SER A 710 1.57 17.75 41.18
N THR A 711 1.48 17.25 42.40
CA THR A 711 1.57 18.10 43.61
C THR A 711 2.88 17.89 44.39
N ASN A 712 3.64 16.86 44.06
CA ASN A 712 4.92 16.56 44.69
C ASN A 712 6.03 17.45 44.10
N THR A 713 6.38 18.51 44.83
CA THR A 713 7.36 19.52 44.39
C THR A 713 8.76 18.95 44.20
N SER A 714 9.23 18.02 45.04
CA SER A 714 10.57 17.43 44.85
C SER A 714 10.61 16.57 43.58
N PHE A 715 9.55 15.79 43.34
CA PHE A 715 9.43 14.98 42.13
C PHE A 715 9.41 15.84 40.86
N ILE A 716 8.69 16.97 40.89
CA ILE A 716 8.65 17.93 39.78
C ILE A 716 10.05 18.48 39.50
N VAL A 717 10.77 18.94 40.53
CA VAL A 717 12.15 19.45 40.40
C VAL A 717 13.07 18.39 39.81
N ASP A 718 13.03 17.15 40.32
CA ASP A 718 13.85 16.05 39.82
C ASP A 718 13.59 15.77 38.33
N HIS A 719 12.33 15.89 37.87
CA HIS A 719 11.97 15.65 36.47
C HIS A 719 12.24 16.86 35.57
N LEU A 720 12.19 18.09 36.08
CA LEU A 720 12.71 19.27 35.36
C LEU A 720 14.21 19.12 35.12
N VAL A 721 14.96 18.72 36.14
CA VAL A 721 16.39 18.40 36.01
C VAL A 721 16.64 17.27 35.01
N LEU A 722 15.83 16.22 35.04
CA LEU A 722 15.90 15.11 34.07
C LEU A 722 15.69 15.60 32.63
N LEU A 723 14.71 16.48 32.37
CA LEU A 723 14.46 17.03 31.03
C LEU A 723 15.74 17.66 30.46
N PHE A 724 16.38 18.56 31.19
CA PHE A 724 17.62 19.21 30.74
C PHE A 724 18.76 18.21 30.58
N ARG A 725 18.95 17.26 31.49
CA ARG A 725 20.02 16.25 31.39
C ARG A 725 19.86 15.32 30.19
N SER A 726 18.63 14.92 29.89
CA SER A 726 18.32 14.00 28.80
C SER A 726 18.25 14.69 27.44
N THR A 727 18.29 16.03 27.37
CA THR A 727 18.21 16.80 26.14
C THR A 727 19.54 16.83 25.40
N LEU A 728 19.55 16.45 24.12
CA LEU A 728 20.65 16.75 23.22
C LEU A 728 20.52 18.20 22.74
N HIS A 729 21.08 19.15 23.52
CA HIS A 729 20.87 20.58 23.27
C HIS A 729 21.37 21.07 21.91
N ALA A 730 22.25 20.35 21.22
CA ALA A 730 22.65 20.71 19.86
C ALA A 730 21.48 20.57 18.85
N GLN A 731 20.55 19.66 19.12
CA GLN A 731 19.42 19.36 18.25
C GLN A 731 18.23 20.30 18.53
N GLN A 732 17.79 21.02 17.50
CA GLN A 732 16.74 22.05 17.63
C GLN A 732 15.42 21.50 18.18
N ALA A 733 14.96 20.34 17.67
CA ALA A 733 13.70 19.73 18.10
C ALA A 733 13.71 19.40 19.60
N GLU A 734 14.80 18.81 20.11
CA GLU A 734 14.92 18.50 21.54
C GLU A 734 15.03 19.76 22.40
N ARG A 735 15.77 20.79 21.96
CA ARG A 735 15.78 22.10 22.66
C ARG A 735 14.37 22.66 22.81
N ALA A 736 13.61 22.68 21.73
CA ALA A 736 12.24 23.18 21.72
C ALA A 736 11.33 22.32 22.61
N GLY A 737 11.42 20.99 22.51
CA GLY A 737 10.65 20.07 23.34
C GLY A 737 10.91 20.23 24.84
N CYS A 738 12.18 20.40 25.24
CA CYS A 738 12.57 20.66 26.63
C CYS A 738 12.04 22.01 27.14
N ALA A 739 12.17 23.07 26.34
CA ALA A 739 11.68 24.40 26.68
C ALA A 739 10.15 24.45 26.79
N GLN A 740 9.44 23.79 25.86
CA GLN A 740 7.99 23.66 25.89
C GLN A 740 7.52 22.83 27.09
N ALA A 741 8.21 21.73 27.42
CA ALA A 741 7.91 20.93 28.60
C ALA A 741 8.01 21.75 29.89
N THR A 742 9.05 22.57 30.00
CA THR A 742 9.26 23.50 31.11
C THR A 742 8.13 24.52 31.19
N GLY A 743 7.71 25.08 30.05
CA GLY A 743 6.56 25.97 29.96
C GLY A 743 5.25 25.31 30.37
N TYR A 744 4.95 24.11 29.88
CA TYR A 744 3.76 23.36 30.29
C TYR A 744 3.74 23.11 31.80
N CYS A 745 4.88 22.75 32.41
CA CYS A 745 4.96 22.60 33.86
C CYS A 745 4.67 23.92 34.62
N ALA A 746 5.00 25.06 34.01
CA ALA A 746 4.78 26.39 34.58
C ALA A 746 3.32 26.85 34.55
N THR A 747 2.41 26.13 33.87
CA THR A 747 0.96 26.39 33.91
C THR A 747 0.40 26.34 35.34
N THR A 748 0.96 25.45 36.19
CA THR A 748 0.57 25.32 37.61
C THR A 748 1.72 25.69 38.56
N HIS A 749 2.98 25.50 38.16
CA HIS A 749 4.14 25.58 39.06
C HIS A 749 5.13 26.69 38.67
N THR A 750 4.66 27.86 38.26
CA THR A 750 5.50 28.93 37.68
C THR A 750 6.70 29.30 38.56
N ASP A 751 6.48 29.63 39.84
CA ASP A 751 7.56 30.06 40.75
C ASP A 751 8.60 28.96 41.01
N LEU A 752 8.14 27.70 41.10
CA LEU A 752 9.02 26.54 41.25
C LEU A 752 9.90 26.34 39.99
N VAL A 753 9.29 26.45 38.82
CA VAL A 753 9.98 26.33 37.52
C VAL A 753 11.01 27.45 37.34
N LEU A 754 10.66 28.70 37.66
CA LEU A 754 11.58 29.84 37.58
C LEU A 754 12.79 29.64 38.50
N THR A 755 12.55 29.20 39.75
CA THR A 755 13.62 28.88 40.71
C THR A 755 14.55 27.80 40.15
N GLU A 756 14.01 26.76 39.54
CA GLU A 756 14.82 25.67 39.01
C GLU A 756 15.57 26.07 37.72
N LEU A 757 14.98 26.89 36.86
CA LEU A 757 15.69 27.47 35.71
C LEU A 757 16.90 28.32 36.15
N GLU A 758 16.79 29.08 37.24
CA GLU A 758 17.93 29.78 37.83
C GLU A 758 19.00 28.82 38.36
N ASN A 759 18.60 27.70 38.97
CA ASN A 759 19.52 26.67 39.43
C ASN A 759 20.25 25.98 38.27
N ILE A 760 19.54 25.65 37.21
CA ILE A 760 20.10 25.06 35.98
C ILE A 760 21.04 26.06 35.28
N ALA A 761 20.71 27.35 35.28
CA ALA A 761 21.60 28.39 34.76
C ALA A 761 22.92 28.51 35.56
N LYS A 762 22.95 28.09 36.83
CA LYS A 762 24.23 27.98 37.56
C LYS A 762 25.11 26.86 36.99
N TRP A 763 24.56 25.80 36.40
CA TRP A 763 25.35 24.76 35.73
C TRP A 763 26.18 25.35 34.59
N GLU A 764 25.62 26.34 33.88
CA GLU A 764 26.29 27.10 32.82
C GLU A 764 27.62 27.74 33.30
N ASN A 765 27.64 28.18 34.56
CA ASN A 765 28.70 29.01 35.13
C ASN A 765 29.78 28.22 35.89
N LEU A 766 29.63 26.89 36.07
CA LEU A 766 30.52 26.06 36.89
C LEU A 766 31.96 25.96 36.37
N LYS A 767 32.26 26.27 35.08
CA LYS A 767 33.64 26.40 34.59
C LYS A 767 34.37 27.64 35.14
N LYS A 768 33.66 28.66 35.62
CA LYS A 768 34.28 29.92 36.11
C LYS A 768 34.63 29.91 37.60
N SER A 769 34.15 28.94 38.38
CA SER A 769 34.39 28.84 39.82
C SER A 769 35.14 27.56 40.20
N SER A 770 36.44 27.50 39.89
CA SER A 770 37.36 26.47 40.41
C SER A 770 37.72 26.67 41.90
N GLY A 771 36.81 27.22 42.72
CA GLY A 771 37.11 27.56 44.11
C GLY A 771 35.87 27.50 45.01
N LEU A 772 35.93 26.62 46.01
CA LEU A 772 35.18 26.66 47.29
C LEU A 772 33.74 26.12 47.37
N LEU A 773 33.14 25.48 46.36
CA LEU A 773 31.83 24.80 46.52
C LEU A 773 31.82 23.38 45.94
N GLY A 774 32.35 22.42 46.71
CA GLY A 774 32.44 21.00 46.34
C GLY A 774 31.14 20.20 46.41
N PHE A 775 30.04 20.79 46.90
CA PHE A 775 28.77 20.07 47.13
C PHE A 775 27.87 19.92 45.89
N ILE A 776 28.11 20.65 44.80
CA ILE A 776 27.30 20.56 43.56
C ILE A 776 27.83 19.46 42.63
N LYS A 777 29.04 18.95 42.87
CA LYS A 777 29.69 17.92 42.05
C LYS A 777 28.95 16.58 42.10
N ASP A 778 28.28 16.28 43.21
CA ASP A 778 27.51 15.03 43.39
C ASP A 778 26.12 15.07 42.70
N SER A 779 25.67 16.25 42.28
CA SER A 779 24.42 16.40 41.53
C SER A 779 24.60 16.22 40.02
N LEU A 780 25.82 16.29 39.48
CA LEU A 780 26.11 16.10 38.05
C LEU A 780 26.70 14.70 37.80
N PRO A 781 25.97 13.75 37.19
CA PRO A 781 26.59 12.53 36.70
C PRO A 781 27.34 12.82 35.38
N TYR A 782 28.67 12.83 35.44
CA TYR A 782 29.58 12.33 34.39
C TYR A 782 29.33 12.74 32.91
N LYS A 783 29.10 14.03 32.61
CA LYS A 783 29.36 14.56 31.26
C LYS A 783 30.30 15.77 31.34
N GLN A 784 31.50 15.66 30.79
CA GLN A 784 32.33 16.83 30.50
C GLN A 784 31.68 17.55 29.32
N TYR A 785 30.92 18.61 29.59
CA TYR A 785 30.31 19.41 28.54
C TYR A 785 31.39 20.20 27.79
N SER A 786 31.39 20.07 26.46
CA SER A 786 32.14 20.94 25.57
C SER A 786 31.64 22.39 25.66
N ASP A 787 32.48 23.37 25.29
CA ASP A 787 32.05 24.78 25.29
C ASP A 787 30.81 25.00 24.40
N GLN A 788 30.74 24.28 23.27
CA GLN A 788 29.58 24.33 22.37
C GLN A 788 28.31 23.75 22.99
N GLU A 789 28.39 22.66 23.76
CA GLU A 789 27.22 22.13 24.48
C GLU A 789 26.71 23.09 25.55
N MET A 790 27.60 23.83 26.21
CA MET A 790 27.21 24.85 27.19
C MET A 790 26.47 26.02 26.53
N VAL A 791 26.91 26.45 25.34
CA VAL A 791 26.21 27.45 24.52
C VAL A 791 24.81 26.95 24.12
N ASN A 792 24.71 25.68 23.72
CA ASN A 792 23.44 25.08 23.35
C ASN A 792 22.48 24.91 24.55
N LEU A 793 23.02 24.59 25.74
CA LEU A 793 22.28 24.59 27.00
C LEU A 793 21.75 26.00 27.31
N ARG A 794 22.60 27.03 27.19
CA ARG A 794 22.19 28.43 27.36
C ARG A 794 21.01 28.78 26.45
N ALA A 795 21.08 28.43 25.16
CA ALA A 795 19.97 28.63 24.23
C ALA A 795 18.67 27.93 24.69
N THR A 796 18.78 26.73 25.25
CA THR A 796 17.62 25.98 25.79
C THR A 796 17.02 26.69 27.01
N ILE A 797 17.86 27.20 27.91
CA ILE A 797 17.42 27.95 29.09
C ILE A 797 16.69 29.23 28.66
N MET A 798 17.26 30.01 27.72
CA MET A 798 16.62 31.24 27.23
C MET A 798 15.24 30.95 26.65
N LEU A 799 15.15 29.96 25.75
CA LEU A 799 13.88 29.53 25.16
C LEU A 799 12.86 29.06 26.20
N SER A 800 13.33 28.41 27.28
CA SER A 800 12.47 27.94 28.37
C SER A 800 11.78 29.11 29.09
N TYR A 801 12.47 30.22 29.34
CA TYR A 801 11.84 31.41 29.91
C TYR A 801 10.73 31.96 29.03
N GLY A 802 10.90 31.96 27.70
CA GLY A 802 9.85 32.37 26.77
C GLY A 802 8.60 31.48 26.88
N HIS A 803 8.79 30.16 26.93
CA HIS A 803 7.69 29.22 27.10
C HIS A 803 7.05 29.28 28.49
N VAL A 804 7.82 29.56 29.55
CA VAL A 804 7.27 29.79 30.89
C VAL A 804 6.31 30.98 30.88
N VAL A 805 6.68 32.11 30.27
CA VAL A 805 5.81 33.28 30.16
C VAL A 805 4.57 32.99 29.30
N TYR A 806 4.75 32.21 28.23
CA TYR A 806 3.65 31.85 27.33
C TYR A 806 2.58 30.97 27.98
N TYR A 807 2.97 30.04 28.84
CA TYR A 807 2.04 29.07 29.41
C TYR A 807 1.62 29.38 30.85
N CYS A 808 2.31 30.26 31.58
CA CYS A 808 1.92 30.56 32.95
C CYS A 808 0.58 31.31 33.03
N PRO A 809 -0.12 31.24 34.17
CA PRO A 809 -1.39 31.95 34.36
C PRO A 809 -1.26 33.45 34.09
N THR A 810 -2.29 34.06 33.51
CA THR A 810 -2.27 35.45 33.04
C THR A 810 -1.99 36.46 34.17
N ASP A 811 -2.48 36.19 35.38
CA ASP A 811 -2.20 37.00 36.58
C ASP A 811 -0.73 36.91 36.99
N VAL A 812 -0.11 35.74 36.86
CA VAL A 812 1.31 35.52 37.16
C VAL A 812 2.21 36.22 36.14
N VAL A 813 1.84 36.24 34.85
CA VAL A 813 2.56 36.99 33.81
C VAL A 813 2.77 38.44 34.25
N THR A 814 1.68 39.11 34.65
CA THR A 814 1.71 40.54 35.04
C THR A 814 2.58 40.81 36.28
N GLN A 815 2.75 39.83 37.16
CA GLN A 815 3.54 39.96 38.39
C GLN A 815 5.02 39.64 38.18
N ARG A 816 5.33 38.62 37.36
CA ARG A 816 6.68 38.04 37.28
C ARG A 816 7.48 38.48 36.05
N LEU A 817 6.82 38.90 34.97
CA LEU A 817 7.50 39.20 33.71
C LEU A 817 8.59 40.26 33.89
N GLU A 818 8.24 41.43 34.42
CA GLU A 818 9.19 42.53 34.58
C GLU A 818 10.05 42.41 35.84
N GLN A 819 9.51 41.85 36.92
CA GLN A 819 10.19 41.77 38.21
C GLN A 819 11.22 40.63 38.29
N THR A 820 11.05 39.57 37.50
CA THR A 820 11.86 38.35 37.61
C THR A 820 12.41 37.92 36.25
N VAL A 821 11.53 37.66 35.28
CA VAL A 821 11.93 37.05 34.00
C VAL A 821 12.82 37.99 33.18
N LEU A 822 12.41 39.23 32.97
CA LEU A 822 13.18 40.20 32.20
C LEU A 822 14.47 40.62 32.92
N VAL A 823 14.46 40.69 34.25
CA VAL A 823 15.69 40.96 35.04
C VAL A 823 16.75 39.90 34.77
N PHE A 824 16.34 38.64 34.64
CA PHE A 824 17.25 37.55 34.28
C PHE A 824 17.68 37.63 32.81
N LEU A 825 16.72 37.76 31.88
CA LEU A 825 16.98 37.74 30.44
C LEU A 825 17.84 38.92 29.95
N ARG A 826 17.72 40.11 30.55
CA ARG A 826 18.51 41.30 30.18
C ARG A 826 20.02 41.04 30.19
N ARG A 827 20.51 40.24 31.14
CA ARG A 827 21.93 39.85 31.25
C ARG A 827 22.47 39.14 30.01
N TYR A 828 21.57 38.49 29.26
CA TYR A 828 21.90 37.78 28.03
C TYR A 828 21.55 38.59 26.79
N LEU A 829 20.44 39.33 26.84
CA LEU A 829 19.94 40.18 25.74
C LEU A 829 20.90 41.34 25.42
N GLU A 830 21.43 42.01 26.45
CA GLU A 830 22.34 43.16 26.32
C GLU A 830 23.65 42.80 25.59
N ASN A 831 24.08 41.55 25.66
CA ASN A 831 25.25 41.10 24.93
C ASN A 831 24.86 40.75 23.49
N SER A 832 25.06 41.68 22.56
CA SER A 832 24.75 41.43 21.15
C SER A 832 25.63 40.35 20.50
N LYS A 833 26.81 40.06 21.05
CA LYS A 833 27.79 39.11 20.48
C LYS A 833 27.59 37.65 20.92
N GLN A 834 26.37 37.29 21.32
CA GLN A 834 26.02 35.89 21.64
C GLN A 834 26.12 35.01 20.38
N GLU A 835 26.38 33.72 20.58
CA GLU A 835 26.39 32.75 19.48
C GLU A 835 25.01 32.69 18.79
N VAL A 836 25.00 32.38 17.49
CA VAL A 836 23.79 32.41 16.64
C VAL A 836 22.62 31.67 17.29
N VAL A 837 22.85 30.45 17.79
CA VAL A 837 21.81 29.60 18.40
C VAL A 837 21.16 30.25 19.64
N VAL A 838 21.93 31.06 20.39
CA VAL A 838 21.43 31.78 21.58
C VAL A 838 20.62 33.00 21.13
N ARG A 839 21.08 33.74 20.11
CA ARG A 839 20.31 34.85 19.52
C ARG A 839 18.99 34.37 18.95
N GLU A 840 18.96 33.23 18.26
CA GLU A 840 17.73 32.60 17.76
C GLU A 840 16.76 32.26 18.90
N ALA A 841 17.25 31.63 19.97
CA ALA A 841 16.43 31.32 21.14
C ALA A 841 15.89 32.58 21.85
N LEU A 842 16.70 33.64 21.95
CA LEU A 842 16.29 34.92 22.53
C LEU A 842 15.25 35.63 21.67
N LEU A 843 15.38 35.62 20.35
CA LEU A 843 14.38 36.20 19.45
C LEU A 843 13.03 35.48 19.54
N GLU A 844 13.04 34.14 19.58
CA GLU A 844 11.82 33.37 19.81
C GLU A 844 11.24 33.63 21.21
N THR A 845 12.11 33.82 22.23
CA THR A 845 11.70 34.21 23.59
C THR A 845 11.01 35.58 23.59
N ILE A 846 11.55 36.58 22.88
CA ILE A 846 10.93 37.91 22.75
C ILE A 846 9.57 37.78 22.05
N TYR A 847 9.49 36.99 20.98
CA TYR A 847 8.23 36.72 20.30
C TYR A 847 7.18 36.11 21.27
N LEU A 848 7.56 35.09 22.03
CA LEU A 848 6.67 34.45 23.00
C LEU A 848 6.20 35.44 24.07
N ILE A 849 7.10 36.23 24.63
CA ILE A 849 6.76 37.30 25.59
C ILE A 849 5.73 38.26 24.98
N ALA A 850 5.98 38.74 23.76
CA ALA A 850 5.10 39.68 23.08
C ALA A 850 3.70 39.10 22.86
N VAL A 851 3.59 37.85 22.41
CA VAL A 851 2.27 37.21 22.23
C VAL A 851 1.56 37.00 23.56
N SER A 852 2.29 36.69 24.62
CA SER A 852 1.73 36.39 25.95
C SER A 852 1.08 37.61 26.61
N VAL A 853 1.62 38.81 26.36
CA VAL A 853 1.06 40.08 26.84
C VAL A 853 0.16 40.77 25.82
N GLY A 854 -0.07 40.13 24.67
CA GLY A 854 -0.96 40.64 23.63
C GLY A 854 -2.44 40.46 24.00
N PRO A 855 -3.34 41.25 23.40
CA PRO A 855 -4.78 41.26 23.75
C PRO A 855 -5.49 39.93 23.45
N THR A 856 -4.90 39.07 22.62
CA THR A 856 -5.44 37.74 22.32
C THR A 856 -5.20 36.73 23.44
N HIS A 857 -4.20 36.96 24.28
CA HIS A 857 -3.78 36.04 25.34
C HIS A 857 -4.05 36.65 26.72
N LEU A 858 -3.74 37.93 26.89
CA LEU A 858 -4.03 38.71 28.08
C LEU A 858 -5.32 39.52 27.84
N VAL A 859 -6.39 39.17 28.56
CA VAL A 859 -7.71 39.83 28.43
C VAL A 859 -7.71 41.24 29.05
N THR A 860 -6.71 41.55 29.88
CA THR A 860 -6.53 42.86 30.52
C THR A 860 -5.56 43.73 29.74
N GLU A 861 -5.77 45.05 29.76
CA GLU A 861 -4.78 46.00 29.25
C GLU A 861 -3.46 45.88 30.03
N TYR A 862 -2.36 45.67 29.31
CA TYR A 862 -1.02 45.59 29.86
C TYR A 862 -0.06 46.40 29.02
N HIS A 863 0.72 47.24 29.68
CA HIS A 863 1.77 48.03 29.05
C HIS A 863 3.12 47.38 29.30
N LEU A 864 3.76 46.91 28.24
CA LEU A 864 5.11 46.35 28.32
C LEU A 864 6.15 47.49 28.32
N GLU A 865 6.69 47.83 29.49
CA GLU A 865 7.58 48.98 29.65
C GLU A 865 8.88 48.83 28.85
N CYS A 866 9.44 47.61 28.81
CA CYS A 866 10.70 47.33 28.12
C CYS A 866 10.55 47.16 26.59
N ARG A 867 9.39 47.47 25.99
CA ARG A 867 9.15 47.17 24.57
C ARG A 867 10.17 47.83 23.63
N THR A 868 10.50 49.10 23.86
CA THR A 868 11.52 49.82 23.06
C THR A 868 12.91 49.22 23.24
N GLU A 869 13.26 48.81 24.46
CA GLU A 869 14.51 48.10 24.78
C GLU A 869 14.61 46.78 24.00
N LEU A 870 13.53 45.99 23.96
CA LEU A 870 13.47 44.74 23.19
C LEU A 870 13.62 44.97 21.67
N LEU A 871 12.98 46.01 21.12
CA LEU A 871 13.14 46.38 19.70
C LEU A 871 14.61 46.75 19.38
N ASN A 872 15.29 47.44 20.29
CA ASN A 872 16.70 47.77 20.13
C ASN A 872 17.60 46.52 20.13
N TYR A 873 17.36 45.55 21.02
CA TYR A 873 18.12 44.29 20.98
C TYR A 873 17.91 43.51 19.68
N ILE A 874 16.67 43.46 19.16
CA ILE A 874 16.38 42.82 17.86
C ILE A 874 17.19 43.50 16.75
N LYS A 875 17.21 44.84 16.75
CA LYS A 875 18.01 45.62 15.80
C LYS A 875 19.49 45.25 15.88
N ASP A 876 20.07 45.26 17.09
CA ASP A 876 21.49 44.94 17.29
C ASP A 876 21.83 43.54 16.77
N TYR A 877 20.92 42.58 16.91
CA TYR A 877 21.12 41.21 16.43
C TYR A 877 21.10 41.10 14.91
N ILE A 878 20.22 41.85 14.23
CA ILE A 878 20.17 41.90 12.77
C ILE A 878 21.44 42.58 12.24
N GLU A 879 21.90 43.65 12.88
CA GLU A 879 23.04 44.44 12.40
C GLU A 879 24.38 43.67 12.40
N LEU A 880 24.49 42.60 13.19
CA LEU A 880 25.62 41.67 13.22
C LEU A 880 25.63 40.65 12.06
N GLU A 881 24.52 40.51 11.35
CA GLU A 881 24.41 39.57 10.23
C GLU A 881 24.97 40.16 8.93
N SER A 882 25.23 39.32 7.92
CA SER A 882 25.66 39.82 6.59
C SER A 882 24.47 40.31 5.75
N PRO A 883 24.43 41.57 5.27
CA PRO A 883 23.30 42.05 4.47
C PRO A 883 22.98 41.20 3.22
N GLU A 884 24.00 40.58 2.61
CA GLU A 884 23.90 39.88 1.33
C GLU A 884 23.66 38.36 1.46
N THR A 885 24.11 37.73 2.55
CA THR A 885 24.04 36.26 2.73
C THR A 885 23.11 35.86 3.88
N LEU A 886 22.47 34.70 3.76
CA LEU A 886 21.56 34.15 4.77
C LEU A 886 22.06 32.77 5.23
N SER A 887 22.66 32.72 6.41
CA SER A 887 23.26 31.51 6.97
C SER A 887 22.48 30.90 8.15
N ASN A 888 21.49 31.62 8.67
CA ASN A 888 20.74 31.26 9.89
C ASN A 888 19.35 31.92 9.91
N SER A 889 18.56 31.66 10.96
CA SER A 889 17.18 32.12 11.08
C SER A 889 16.99 33.44 11.86
N VAL A 890 18.07 34.15 12.23
CA VAL A 890 18.01 35.38 13.03
C VAL A 890 17.08 36.42 12.42
N ARG A 891 17.17 36.71 11.11
CA ARG A 891 16.32 37.72 10.46
C ARG A 891 14.85 37.30 10.37
N LEU A 892 14.61 36.01 10.15
CA LEU A 892 13.27 35.43 10.16
C LEU A 892 12.64 35.64 11.55
N LEU A 893 13.31 35.18 12.61
CA LEU A 893 12.81 35.27 13.98
C LEU A 893 12.69 36.73 14.45
N ALA A 894 13.58 37.61 14.01
CA ALA A 894 13.51 39.03 14.27
C ALA A 894 12.25 39.67 13.67
N GLY A 895 11.94 39.42 12.39
CA GLY A 895 10.71 39.91 11.79
C GLY A 895 9.45 39.38 12.51
N LYS A 896 9.52 38.14 13.01
CA LYS A 896 8.43 37.50 13.79
C LYS A 896 8.22 38.20 15.14
N ALA A 897 9.31 38.43 15.87
CA ALA A 897 9.29 39.14 17.14
C ALA A 897 8.83 40.61 16.98
N VAL A 898 9.31 41.32 15.96
CA VAL A 898 8.89 42.70 15.67
C VAL A 898 7.40 42.78 15.38
N ALA A 899 6.87 41.90 14.52
CA ALA A 899 5.44 41.88 14.23
C ALA A 899 4.59 41.72 15.51
N ALA A 900 5.00 40.81 16.41
CA ALA A 900 4.31 40.59 17.68
C ALA A 900 4.41 41.80 18.62
N LEU A 901 5.60 42.39 18.80
CA LEU A 901 5.80 43.57 19.68
C LEU A 901 5.03 44.80 19.20
N VAL A 902 4.99 45.03 17.88
CA VAL A 902 4.26 46.14 17.26
C VAL A 902 2.75 46.01 17.47
N ALA A 903 2.22 44.79 17.55
CA ALA A 903 0.80 44.55 17.75
C ALA A 903 0.28 45.04 19.12
N LEU A 904 1.17 45.22 20.10
CA LEU A 904 0.85 45.63 21.47
C LEU A 904 0.39 47.09 21.59
N GLU A 905 -0.38 47.40 22.63
CA GLU A 905 -0.76 48.77 22.99
C GLU A 905 0.20 49.37 24.05
N PRO A 906 0.40 50.70 24.06
CA PRO A 906 -0.03 51.71 23.09
C PRO A 906 0.78 51.60 21.78
N THR A 907 0.44 52.32 20.71
CA THR A 907 1.26 52.33 19.47
C THR A 907 2.72 52.76 19.73
N ILE A 908 3.70 52.14 19.05
CA ILE A 908 5.12 52.55 19.13
C ILE A 908 5.36 53.92 18.48
N SER A 909 6.47 54.57 18.85
CA SER A 909 6.83 55.89 18.32
C SER A 909 7.22 55.86 16.84
N ASP A 910 7.11 56.99 16.13
CA ASP A 910 7.55 57.07 14.73
C ASP A 910 9.07 56.86 14.58
N ASP A 911 9.85 57.25 15.59
CA ASP A 911 11.30 57.02 15.63
C ASP A 911 11.62 55.53 15.74
N ASP A 912 10.93 54.79 16.62
CA ASP A 912 11.11 53.34 16.77
C ASP A 912 10.70 52.61 15.49
N ILE A 913 9.57 52.99 14.87
CA ILE A 913 9.12 52.46 13.58
C ILE A 913 10.21 52.65 12.53
N TRP A 914 10.76 53.86 12.44
CA TRP A 914 11.80 54.17 11.47
C TRP A 914 13.06 53.33 11.69
N GLN A 915 13.58 53.28 12.92
CA GLN A 915 14.81 52.57 13.26
C GLN A 915 14.72 51.08 12.96
N ILE A 916 13.66 50.41 13.41
CA ILE A 916 13.53 48.95 13.21
C ILE A 916 13.26 48.61 11.75
N CYS A 917 12.42 49.39 11.05
CA CYS A 917 12.12 49.14 9.64
C CYS A 917 13.34 49.41 8.75
N TYR A 918 14.15 50.43 9.07
CA TYR A 918 15.39 50.71 8.35
C TYR A 918 16.34 49.51 8.39
N VAL A 919 16.55 48.93 9.57
CA VAL A 919 17.41 47.76 9.76
C VAL A 919 16.81 46.53 9.07
N LEU A 920 15.53 46.24 9.29
CA LEU A 920 14.84 45.13 8.63
C LEU A 920 14.92 45.22 7.10
N THR A 921 14.73 46.41 6.53
CA THR A 921 14.79 46.63 5.07
C THR A 921 16.21 46.42 4.55
N ASN A 922 17.21 47.07 5.17
CA ASN A 922 18.60 47.03 4.71
C ASN A 922 19.24 45.65 4.79
N TYR A 923 18.73 44.77 5.65
CA TYR A 923 19.25 43.41 5.82
C TYR A 923 18.35 42.34 5.16
N THR A 924 17.22 42.73 4.57
CA THR A 924 16.33 41.82 3.83
C THR A 924 16.39 42.07 2.32
N PHE A 925 16.43 43.33 1.87
CA PHE A 925 16.39 43.65 0.46
C PHE A 925 17.63 43.18 -0.32
N PRO A 926 18.87 43.33 0.19
CA PRO A 926 20.08 42.89 -0.50
C PRO A 926 20.33 41.37 -0.54
N LEU A 927 19.50 40.57 0.15
CA LEU A 927 19.70 39.12 0.26
C LEU A 927 19.78 38.45 -1.13
N CYS A 928 20.91 37.84 -1.43
CA CYS A 928 21.13 37.10 -2.67
C CYS A 928 20.73 35.63 -2.50
N ARG A 929 20.16 35.01 -3.55
CA ARG A 929 19.97 33.55 -3.56
C ARG A 929 21.35 32.90 -3.70
N GLU A 930 21.74 32.05 -2.75
CA GLU A 930 22.98 31.28 -2.88
C GLU A 930 22.89 30.30 -4.08
N ARG A 931 24.00 30.14 -4.82
CA ARG A 931 24.08 29.21 -5.97
C ARG A 931 24.09 27.74 -5.52
N SER A 932 24.56 27.48 -4.31
CA SER A 932 24.39 26.22 -3.60
C SER A 932 23.03 26.25 -2.91
N GLY A 933 22.07 25.46 -3.38
CA GLY A 933 20.76 25.33 -2.74
C GLY A 933 20.91 24.97 -1.26
N LEU A 934 20.81 25.97 -0.39
CA LEU A 934 20.85 25.76 1.05
C LEU A 934 19.49 25.22 1.50
N LYS A 935 19.60 24.26 2.42
CA LYS A 935 18.55 23.37 2.94
C LYS A 935 17.21 24.10 3.10
N THR A 936 16.16 23.46 2.60
CA THR A 936 14.79 23.66 3.06
C THR A 936 14.80 23.80 4.58
N ILE A 937 14.09 24.80 5.10
CA ILE A 937 13.70 24.75 6.51
C ILE A 937 13.00 23.39 6.66
N ASN A 938 13.37 22.60 7.67
CA ASN A 938 12.75 21.30 7.93
C ASN A 938 11.23 21.41 7.71
N ASP A 939 10.73 20.63 6.76
CA ASP A 939 9.32 20.33 6.49
C ASP A 939 8.39 21.36 5.81
N ASP A 940 8.87 22.12 4.81
CA ASP A 940 8.00 22.47 3.68
C ASP A 940 8.78 22.44 2.36
N GLU A 941 8.40 21.54 1.45
CA GLU A 941 8.96 21.45 0.09
C GLU A 941 8.61 22.68 -0.77
N SER A 942 7.84 23.64 -0.25
CA SER A 942 7.37 24.82 -0.99
C SER A 942 8.10 26.13 -0.69
N SER A 943 8.77 26.32 0.45
CA SER A 943 9.35 27.62 0.83
C SER A 943 10.78 27.55 1.36
N THR A 944 11.70 28.20 0.65
CA THR A 944 13.10 28.34 1.07
C THR A 944 13.22 29.23 2.33
N MET A 945 14.29 29.08 3.12
CA MET A 945 14.55 29.94 4.30
C MET A 945 14.53 31.44 3.94
N MET A 946 15.01 31.78 2.75
CA MET A 946 14.96 33.13 2.20
C MET A 946 13.52 33.62 2.03
N GLU A 947 12.64 32.80 1.46
CA GLU A 947 11.24 33.15 1.22
C GLU A 947 10.48 33.34 2.54
N ALA A 948 10.68 32.44 3.50
CA ALA A 948 10.13 32.59 4.85
C ALA A 948 10.60 33.90 5.49
N THR A 949 11.89 34.25 5.34
CA THR A 949 12.45 35.51 5.88
C THR A 949 11.80 36.74 5.25
N ILE A 950 11.64 36.74 3.92
CA ILE A 950 11.00 37.84 3.18
C ILE A 950 9.51 37.96 3.58
N ASN A 951 8.80 36.85 3.69
CA ASN A 951 7.40 36.84 4.11
C ASN A 951 7.24 37.40 5.53
N GLN A 952 8.16 37.06 6.42
CA GLN A 952 8.12 37.55 7.80
C GLN A 952 8.50 39.04 7.90
N TYR A 953 9.39 39.53 7.05
CA TYR A 953 9.63 40.97 6.87
C TYR A 953 8.34 41.69 6.42
N HIS A 954 7.65 41.17 5.40
CA HIS A 954 6.38 41.74 4.96
C HIS A 954 5.34 41.74 6.07
N ALA A 955 5.20 40.64 6.82
CA ALA A 955 4.28 40.56 7.94
C ALA A 955 4.56 41.62 9.02
N ALA A 956 5.84 41.92 9.32
CA ALA A 956 6.21 42.98 10.24
C ALA A 956 5.80 44.37 9.72
N VAL A 957 6.10 44.68 8.46
CA VAL A 957 5.74 45.95 7.82
C VAL A 957 4.22 46.14 7.75
N GLU A 958 3.50 45.10 7.35
CA GLU A 958 2.04 45.12 7.27
C GLU A 958 1.42 45.32 8.66
N GLN A 959 1.98 44.70 9.71
CA GLN A 959 1.49 44.85 11.07
C GLN A 959 1.71 46.27 11.63
N ILE A 960 2.86 46.90 11.34
CA ILE A 960 3.13 48.31 11.67
C ILE A 960 2.06 49.20 11.03
N LEU A 961 1.78 48.96 9.76
CA LEU A 961 0.81 49.76 9.03
C LEU A 961 -0.62 49.54 9.50
N LYS A 962 -1.02 48.30 9.83
CA LYS A 962 -2.34 48.01 10.42
C LYS A 962 -2.52 48.72 11.76
N LYS A 963 -1.45 48.81 12.56
CA LYS A 963 -1.48 49.47 13.87
C LYS A 963 -1.55 50.99 13.79
N LYS A 964 -0.86 51.59 12.81
CA LYS A 964 -0.84 53.05 12.58
C LYS A 964 -1.06 53.37 11.09
N ALA A 965 -2.30 53.16 10.64
CA ALA A 965 -2.69 53.32 9.24
C ALA A 965 -2.98 54.79 8.89
N VAL A 966 -1.91 55.59 8.78
CA VAL A 966 -1.97 57.00 8.38
C VAL A 966 -0.92 57.32 7.32
N VAL A 967 -1.14 58.38 6.54
CA VAL A 967 -0.26 58.80 5.43
C VAL A 967 1.17 59.08 5.87
N GLY A 968 1.38 59.55 7.11
CA GLY A 968 2.72 59.74 7.68
C GLY A 968 3.52 58.44 7.75
N THR A 969 2.90 57.37 8.29
CA THR A 969 3.52 56.03 8.39
C THR A 969 3.77 55.43 7.01
N VAL A 970 2.83 55.58 6.08
CA VAL A 970 3.02 55.19 4.67
C VAL A 970 4.23 55.90 4.07
N THR A 971 4.34 57.21 4.26
CA THR A 971 5.46 58.01 3.75
C THR A 971 6.81 57.54 4.32
N HIS A 972 6.86 57.24 5.62
CA HIS A 972 8.06 56.68 6.27
C HIS A 972 8.46 55.34 5.66
N LEU A 973 7.54 54.38 5.53
CA LEU A 973 7.83 53.06 4.97
C LEU A 973 8.27 53.14 3.50
N LEU A 974 7.62 53.98 2.69
CA LEU A 974 7.99 54.17 1.28
C LEU A 974 9.36 54.82 1.09
N LYS A 975 9.78 55.66 2.03
CA LYS A 975 11.12 56.28 2.02
C LYS A 975 12.22 55.22 2.19
N LEU A 976 11.97 54.12 2.90
CA LEU A 976 12.91 53.00 3.04
C LEU A 976 13.12 52.23 1.73
N CYS A 977 12.10 52.13 0.88
CA CYS A 977 12.20 51.50 -0.43
C CYS A 977 12.94 52.36 -1.47
N GLN A 978 13.11 53.66 -1.20
CA GLN A 978 13.63 54.64 -2.17
C GLN A 978 15.00 54.26 -2.79
N PRO A 979 16.02 53.81 -2.02
CA PRO A 979 17.32 53.45 -2.59
C PRO A 979 17.23 52.27 -3.58
N TYR A 980 16.23 51.41 -3.43
CA TYR A 980 16.16 50.12 -4.10
C TYR A 980 15.34 50.13 -5.39
N TYR A 981 14.48 51.12 -5.64
CA TYR A 981 13.73 51.22 -6.91
C TYR A 981 14.64 51.31 -8.14
N ALA A 982 15.82 51.92 -7.98
CA ALA A 982 16.81 52.10 -9.05
C ALA A 982 18.03 51.18 -8.90
N SER A 983 17.99 50.18 -8.01
CA SER A 983 19.10 49.26 -7.79
C SER A 983 19.50 48.52 -9.07
N ALA A 984 20.79 48.24 -9.24
CA ALA A 984 21.29 47.39 -10.32
C ALA A 984 20.81 45.92 -10.15
N ALA A 985 20.61 45.48 -8.91
CA ALA A 985 20.17 44.13 -8.59
C ALA A 985 18.66 43.97 -8.80
N GLY A 986 18.27 43.02 -9.66
CA GLY A 986 16.87 42.83 -10.02
C GLY A 986 15.97 42.34 -8.87
N HIS A 987 16.51 41.53 -7.96
CA HIS A 987 15.77 41.03 -6.80
C HIS A 987 15.50 42.14 -5.76
N GLU A 988 16.42 43.09 -5.58
CA GLU A 988 16.22 44.27 -4.73
C GLU A 988 15.09 45.15 -5.26
N ARG A 989 15.10 45.42 -6.57
CA ARG A 989 14.01 46.16 -7.23
C ARG A 989 12.66 45.47 -7.03
N LEU A 990 12.61 44.16 -7.20
CA LEU A 990 11.38 43.38 -7.00
C LEU A 990 10.85 43.49 -5.58
N ARG A 991 11.69 43.30 -4.56
CA ARG A 991 11.30 43.41 -3.15
C ARG A 991 10.82 44.82 -2.79
N ALA A 992 11.49 45.86 -3.29
CA ALA A 992 11.08 47.25 -3.08
C ALA A 992 9.70 47.55 -3.68
N VAL A 993 9.45 47.10 -4.90
CA VAL A 993 8.16 47.31 -5.57
C VAL A 993 7.04 46.45 -4.96
N ASP A 994 7.33 45.19 -4.59
CA ASP A 994 6.36 44.33 -3.90
C ASP A 994 6.00 44.86 -2.51
N THR A 995 6.98 45.31 -1.73
CA THR A 995 6.74 45.98 -0.44
C THR A 995 5.90 47.23 -0.61
N THR A 996 6.16 48.02 -1.67
CA THR A 996 5.35 49.21 -1.99
C THR A 996 3.90 48.83 -2.25
N LEU A 997 3.67 47.82 -3.08
CA LEU A 997 2.33 47.31 -3.37
C LEU A 997 1.60 46.87 -2.11
N ARG A 998 2.27 46.13 -1.22
CA ARG A 998 1.72 45.69 0.08
C ARG A 998 1.39 46.86 1.00
N VAL A 999 2.29 47.84 1.11
CA VAL A 999 2.05 49.05 1.91
C VAL A 999 0.81 49.79 1.39
N LEU A 1000 0.69 50.03 0.08
CA LEU A 1000 -0.46 50.75 -0.48
C LEU A 1000 -1.78 49.99 -0.28
N THR A 1001 -1.78 48.67 -0.49
CA THR A 1001 -2.98 47.83 -0.35
C THR A 1001 -3.45 47.69 1.09
N VAL A 1002 -2.53 47.43 2.03
CA VAL A 1002 -2.86 47.35 3.46
C VAL A 1002 -3.31 48.71 3.98
N TYR A 1003 -2.64 49.80 3.58
CA TYR A 1003 -3.08 51.14 3.92
C TYR A 1003 -4.50 51.42 3.43
N PHE A 1004 -4.81 51.12 2.15
CA PHE A 1004 -6.14 51.31 1.59
C PHE A 1004 -7.25 50.64 2.44
N ASN A 1005 -6.97 49.43 2.94
CA ASN A 1005 -7.93 48.65 3.72
C ASN A 1005 -8.07 49.17 5.17
N HIS A 1006 -6.98 49.65 5.77
CA HIS A 1006 -6.95 49.96 7.21
C HIS A 1006 -6.88 51.45 7.54
N ALA A 1007 -6.75 52.34 6.55
CA ALA A 1007 -6.55 53.77 6.76
C ALA A 1007 -7.58 54.39 7.73
N THR A 1008 -7.09 55.18 8.67
CA THR A 1008 -7.92 55.87 9.68
C THR A 1008 -8.10 57.36 9.38
N ASP A 1009 -7.31 57.88 8.45
CA ASP A 1009 -7.24 59.29 8.04
C ASP A 1009 -7.98 59.58 6.72
N PHE A 1010 -8.78 58.63 6.21
CA PHE A 1010 -9.69 58.89 5.11
C PHE A 1010 -10.87 59.72 5.59
N ALA A 1011 -11.20 60.79 4.86
CA ALA A 1011 -12.33 61.65 5.16
C ALA A 1011 -13.32 61.68 4.00
N LEU A 1012 -14.49 61.04 4.17
CA LEU A 1012 -15.55 61.06 3.17
C LEU A 1012 -16.08 62.49 2.98
N GLY A 1013 -16.29 62.91 1.74
CA GLY A 1013 -16.78 64.25 1.38
C GLY A 1013 -15.75 65.37 1.55
N ARG A 1014 -14.53 65.09 2.01
CA ARG A 1014 -13.46 66.08 2.13
C ARG A 1014 -12.30 65.69 1.22
N ALA A 1015 -12.05 66.52 0.21
CA ALA A 1015 -10.91 66.34 -0.67
C ALA A 1015 -9.61 66.75 0.05
N SER A 1016 -8.61 65.89 0.00
CA SER A 1016 -7.24 66.12 0.45
C SER A 1016 -6.26 65.47 -0.52
N GLU A 1017 -4.97 65.78 -0.41
CA GLU A 1017 -3.95 65.22 -1.29
C GLU A 1017 -3.35 63.95 -0.69
N PHE A 1018 -3.28 62.88 -1.50
CA PHE A 1018 -2.42 61.73 -1.18
C PHE A 1018 -0.95 62.12 -1.46
N GLY A 1019 -0.31 62.76 -0.48
CA GLY A 1019 1.03 63.36 -0.61
C GLY A 1019 2.10 62.49 -1.31
N PRO A 1020 2.19 61.17 -1.05
CA PRO A 1020 3.17 60.31 -1.72
C PRO A 1020 2.98 60.08 -3.23
N MET A 1021 1.82 60.46 -3.79
CA MET A 1021 1.42 60.13 -5.17
C MET A 1021 2.49 60.50 -6.21
N SER A 1022 2.93 61.76 -6.23
CA SER A 1022 3.87 62.26 -7.25
C SER A 1022 5.21 61.53 -7.19
N SER A 1023 5.72 61.28 -5.99
CA SER A 1023 6.96 60.57 -5.74
C SER A 1023 6.87 59.10 -6.15
N LEU A 1024 5.74 58.45 -5.86
CA LEU A 1024 5.47 57.06 -6.25
C LEU A 1024 5.40 56.91 -7.76
N LEU A 1025 4.62 57.74 -8.45
CA LEU A 1025 4.48 57.68 -9.90
C LEU A 1025 5.83 57.91 -10.60
N ALA A 1026 6.61 58.89 -10.16
CA ALA A 1026 7.93 59.17 -10.72
C ALA A 1026 8.90 57.97 -10.61
N ARG A 1027 8.75 57.12 -9.60
CA ARG A 1027 9.63 55.97 -9.33
C ARG A 1027 9.11 54.67 -9.93
N LEU A 1028 7.80 54.44 -9.88
CA LEU A 1028 7.16 53.19 -10.28
C LEU A 1028 6.85 53.14 -11.78
N VAL A 1029 6.46 54.25 -12.41
CA VAL A 1029 6.14 54.26 -13.85
C VAL A 1029 7.32 53.79 -14.71
N PRO A 1030 8.59 54.21 -14.46
CA PRO A 1030 9.74 53.66 -15.17
C PRO A 1030 9.93 52.14 -14.98
N ARG A 1031 9.46 51.56 -13.86
CA ARG A 1031 9.60 50.13 -13.55
C ARG A 1031 8.60 49.25 -14.31
N ILE A 1032 7.56 49.82 -14.90
CA ILE A 1032 6.66 49.10 -15.83
C ILE A 1032 7.44 48.56 -17.05
N ALA A 1033 8.57 49.19 -17.38
CA ALA A 1033 9.48 48.78 -18.44
C ALA A 1033 10.70 47.97 -17.94
N ASP A 1034 10.68 47.44 -16.71
CA ASP A 1034 11.82 46.69 -16.17
C ASP A 1034 12.11 45.39 -16.95
N SER A 1035 13.39 45.03 -16.98
CA SER A 1035 13.89 43.77 -17.51
C SER A 1035 13.24 42.52 -16.91
N LEU A 1036 12.82 42.57 -15.64
CA LEU A 1036 12.19 41.46 -14.92
C LEU A 1036 10.66 41.59 -14.94
N TYR A 1037 9.95 40.57 -15.40
CA TYR A 1037 8.48 40.60 -15.50
C TYR A 1037 7.80 40.79 -14.14
N GLY A 1038 8.30 40.15 -13.08
CA GLY A 1038 7.77 40.32 -11.72
C GLY A 1038 7.81 41.77 -11.25
N VAL A 1039 8.87 42.51 -11.60
CA VAL A 1039 9.00 43.94 -11.27
C VAL A 1039 8.00 44.75 -12.08
N ARG A 1040 7.84 44.47 -13.39
CA ARG A 1040 6.87 45.16 -14.25
C ARG A 1040 5.45 45.04 -13.73
N HIS A 1041 5.04 43.80 -13.42
CA HIS A 1041 3.70 43.48 -12.97
C HIS A 1041 3.40 44.10 -11.60
N ALA A 1042 4.32 43.98 -10.65
CA ALA A 1042 4.16 44.58 -9.33
C ALA A 1042 4.14 46.12 -9.42
N ALA A 1043 4.95 46.73 -10.27
CA ALA A 1043 5.00 48.18 -10.45
C ALA A 1043 3.70 48.73 -11.04
N LEU A 1044 3.14 48.05 -12.05
CA LEU A 1044 1.85 48.42 -12.63
C LEU A 1044 0.73 48.36 -11.57
N ARG A 1045 0.68 47.28 -10.79
CA ARG A 1045 -0.29 47.16 -9.70
C ARG A 1045 -0.09 48.24 -8.64
N ALA A 1046 1.15 48.58 -8.29
CA ALA A 1046 1.44 49.66 -7.35
C ALA A 1046 1.01 51.04 -7.89
N VAL A 1047 1.18 51.30 -9.20
CA VAL A 1047 0.67 52.51 -9.87
C VAL A 1047 -0.87 52.55 -9.82
N TYR A 1048 -1.53 51.44 -10.11
CA TYR A 1048 -2.98 51.31 -9.97
C TYR A 1048 -3.45 51.65 -8.55
N TRP A 1049 -2.84 51.06 -7.53
CA TRP A 1049 -3.18 51.35 -6.13
C TRP A 1049 -2.85 52.79 -5.71
N THR A 1050 -1.83 53.40 -6.30
CA THR A 1050 -1.53 54.83 -6.11
C THR A 1050 -2.68 55.69 -6.62
N PHE A 1051 -3.23 55.39 -7.80
CA PHE A 1051 -4.40 56.09 -8.33
C PHE A 1051 -5.68 55.81 -7.52
N ARG A 1052 -5.89 54.57 -7.08
CA ARG A 1052 -6.99 54.19 -6.17
C ARG A 1052 -6.97 55.01 -4.89
N LEU A 1053 -5.81 55.13 -4.24
CA LEU A 1053 -5.64 55.94 -3.04
C LEU A 1053 -5.88 57.43 -3.34
N ALA A 1054 -5.28 57.96 -4.41
CA ALA A 1054 -5.52 59.34 -4.83
C ALA A 1054 -6.99 59.65 -5.11
N HIS A 1055 -7.76 58.68 -5.61
CA HIS A 1055 -9.19 58.80 -5.84
C HIS A 1055 -9.98 58.85 -4.52
N VAL A 1056 -9.70 57.95 -3.57
CA VAL A 1056 -10.36 57.97 -2.25
C VAL A 1056 -10.06 59.27 -1.49
N TYR A 1057 -8.84 59.77 -1.61
CA TYR A 1057 -8.42 61.05 -1.03
C TYR A 1057 -9.16 62.27 -1.60
N LYS A 1058 -9.88 62.16 -2.73
CA LYS A 1058 -10.81 63.21 -3.21
C LYS A 1058 -12.12 63.27 -2.40
N GLY A 1059 -12.24 62.49 -1.33
CA GLY A 1059 -13.43 62.42 -0.48
C GLY A 1059 -14.47 61.39 -0.97
N LEU A 1060 -14.06 60.44 -1.82
CA LEU A 1060 -14.94 59.42 -2.40
C LEU A 1060 -14.92 58.13 -1.55
N ALA A 1061 -16.01 57.37 -1.59
CA ALA A 1061 -16.13 56.14 -0.80
C ALA A 1061 -15.19 55.05 -1.33
N ARG A 1062 -14.67 54.19 -0.44
CA ARG A 1062 -13.72 53.10 -0.77
C ARG A 1062 -14.24 52.15 -1.85
N ASP A 1063 -15.54 51.91 -1.86
CA ASP A 1063 -16.20 50.97 -2.77
C ASP A 1063 -16.55 51.60 -4.13
N THR A 1064 -16.36 52.92 -4.28
CA THR A 1064 -16.58 53.60 -5.55
C THR A 1064 -15.41 53.29 -6.48
N VAL A 1065 -15.66 52.41 -7.46
CA VAL A 1065 -14.69 52.14 -8.52
C VAL A 1065 -14.82 53.19 -9.60
N ASP A 1066 -13.78 54.00 -9.77
CA ASP A 1066 -13.68 54.96 -10.86
C ASP A 1066 -13.70 54.23 -12.20
N SER A 1067 -14.73 54.46 -13.01
CA SER A 1067 -14.87 53.85 -14.35
C SER A 1067 -13.76 54.29 -15.33
N THR A 1068 -12.98 55.31 -14.97
CA THR A 1068 -11.83 55.79 -15.76
C THR A 1068 -10.50 55.12 -15.39
N MET A 1069 -10.46 54.30 -14.34
CA MET A 1069 -9.26 53.53 -14.01
C MET A 1069 -9.06 52.35 -14.96
N PHE A 1070 -7.82 52.17 -15.41
CA PHE A 1070 -7.44 51.01 -16.22
C PHE A 1070 -7.47 49.71 -15.40
N ASP A 1071 -7.72 48.59 -16.07
CA ASP A 1071 -7.58 47.25 -15.48
C ASP A 1071 -6.11 46.79 -15.59
N PRO A 1072 -5.42 46.56 -14.45
CA PRO A 1072 -4.02 46.09 -14.48
C PRO A 1072 -3.83 44.75 -15.20
N THR A 1073 -4.83 43.85 -15.14
CA THR A 1073 -4.77 42.53 -15.77
C THR A 1073 -4.83 42.65 -17.29
N VAL A 1074 -5.78 43.45 -17.79
CA VAL A 1074 -5.90 43.75 -19.22
C VAL A 1074 -4.62 44.42 -19.71
N PHE A 1075 -4.13 45.43 -18.99
CA PHE A 1075 -2.90 46.14 -19.36
C PHE A 1075 -1.68 45.22 -19.41
N ILE A 1076 -1.55 44.26 -18.47
CA ILE A 1076 -0.47 43.27 -18.51
C ILE A 1076 -0.55 42.45 -19.81
N SER A 1077 -1.72 41.90 -20.12
CA SER A 1077 -1.93 41.05 -21.29
C SER A 1077 -1.70 41.78 -22.61
N GLU A 1078 -2.11 43.05 -22.70
CA GLU A 1078 -2.03 43.81 -23.95
C GLU A 1078 -0.66 44.47 -24.19
N HIS A 1079 0.10 44.78 -23.14
CA HIS A 1079 1.24 45.67 -23.23
C HIS A 1079 2.54 45.20 -22.55
N LEU A 1080 2.49 44.27 -21.57
CA LEU A 1080 3.67 43.89 -20.77
C LEU A 1080 4.10 42.42 -20.92
N GLY A 1081 3.19 41.55 -21.35
CA GLY A 1081 3.40 40.11 -21.50
C GLY A 1081 3.66 39.37 -20.17
N ASP A 1082 3.57 38.04 -20.21
CA ASP A 1082 3.64 37.18 -19.01
C ASP A 1082 5.03 36.62 -18.71
N GLU A 1083 5.93 36.52 -19.71
CA GLU A 1083 7.29 35.97 -19.53
C GLU A 1083 8.36 36.73 -20.33
N GLY A 1084 9.63 36.68 -19.88
CA GLY A 1084 10.79 37.20 -20.62
C GLY A 1084 11.08 38.71 -20.50
N LYS A 1085 12.15 39.15 -21.18
CA LYS A 1085 12.55 40.58 -21.27
C LYS A 1085 11.58 41.30 -22.21
N LEU A 1086 11.09 42.47 -21.78
CA LEU A 1086 10.22 43.30 -22.62
C LEU A 1086 11.03 43.93 -23.77
N GLU A 1087 10.62 43.70 -25.01
CA GLU A 1087 11.30 44.27 -26.18
C GLU A 1087 11.24 45.81 -26.19
N GLY A 1088 12.27 46.47 -26.74
CA GLY A 1088 12.41 47.93 -26.68
C GLY A 1088 11.31 48.73 -27.40
N MET A 1089 10.61 48.15 -28.37
CA MET A 1089 9.44 48.80 -29.00
C MET A 1089 8.17 48.66 -28.14
N LEU A 1090 7.93 47.48 -27.57
CA LEU A 1090 6.80 47.21 -26.67
C LEU A 1090 6.91 48.01 -25.37
N SER A 1091 8.12 48.11 -24.80
CA SER A 1091 8.42 48.95 -23.64
C SER A 1091 8.06 50.43 -23.88
N ARG A 1092 8.45 50.99 -25.02
CA ARG A 1092 8.10 52.37 -25.40
C ARG A 1092 6.60 52.56 -25.60
N LYS A 1093 5.91 51.57 -26.17
CA LYS A 1093 4.45 51.58 -26.32
C LYS A 1093 3.75 51.55 -24.97
N ALA A 1094 4.14 50.65 -24.07
CA ALA A 1094 3.57 50.53 -22.72
C ALA A 1094 3.76 51.81 -21.90
N ILE A 1095 4.96 52.42 -21.95
CA ILE A 1095 5.22 53.71 -21.29
C ILE A 1095 4.34 54.81 -21.86
N LYS A 1096 4.16 54.86 -23.19
CA LYS A 1096 3.29 55.87 -23.83
C LYS A 1096 1.83 55.72 -23.40
N VAL A 1097 1.28 54.50 -23.42
CA VAL A 1097 -0.09 54.26 -22.96
C VAL A 1097 -0.25 54.63 -21.48
N MET A 1098 0.73 54.29 -20.63
CA MET A 1098 0.70 54.68 -19.22
C MET A 1098 0.80 56.20 -19.01
N ALA A 1099 1.53 56.92 -19.87
CA ALA A 1099 1.61 58.38 -19.84
C ALA A 1099 0.27 59.03 -20.19
N ASP A 1100 -0.45 58.50 -21.18
CA ASP A 1100 -1.79 58.97 -21.57
C ASP A 1100 -2.79 58.76 -20.43
N VAL A 1101 -2.80 57.56 -19.82
CA VAL A 1101 -3.61 57.24 -18.62
C VAL A 1101 -3.29 58.18 -17.46
N SER A 1102 -2.01 58.44 -17.20
CA SER A 1102 -1.57 59.33 -16.12
C SER A 1102 -1.99 60.78 -16.38
N MET A 1103 -1.89 61.27 -17.62
CA MET A 1103 -2.31 62.62 -18.00
C MET A 1103 -3.81 62.81 -17.84
N ASP A 1104 -4.61 61.83 -18.26
CA ASP A 1104 -6.06 61.93 -18.13
C ASP A 1104 -6.50 61.88 -16.67
N PHE A 1105 -5.81 61.10 -15.82
CA PHE A 1105 -6.03 61.12 -14.37
C PHE A 1105 -5.63 62.46 -13.73
N VAL A 1106 -4.52 63.07 -14.17
CA VAL A 1106 -4.09 64.41 -13.71
C VAL A 1106 -5.07 65.49 -14.17
N LYS A 1107 -5.58 65.43 -15.40
CA LYS A 1107 -6.63 66.34 -15.88
C LYS A 1107 -7.93 66.16 -15.10
N LEU A 1108 -8.33 64.92 -14.82
CA LEU A 1108 -9.48 64.59 -13.97
C LEU A 1108 -9.30 65.08 -12.53
N PHE A 1109 -8.08 65.04 -11.99
CA PHE A 1109 -7.73 65.61 -10.69
C PHE A 1109 -7.95 67.12 -10.66
N PHE A 1110 -7.42 67.86 -11.63
CA PHE A 1110 -7.66 69.32 -11.72
C PHE A 1110 -9.12 69.67 -12.01
N HIS A 1111 -9.82 68.85 -12.80
CA HIS A 1111 -11.23 69.05 -13.09
C HIS A 1111 -12.11 68.86 -11.85
N LEU A 1112 -11.93 67.78 -11.09
CA LEU A 1112 -12.72 67.52 -9.87
C LEU A 1112 -12.37 68.48 -8.72
N ALA A 1113 -11.10 68.89 -8.58
CA ALA A 1113 -10.69 69.92 -7.63
C ALA A 1113 -11.31 71.29 -7.95
N SER A 1114 -11.57 71.58 -9.24
CA SER A 1114 -12.29 72.79 -9.65
C SER A 1114 -13.80 72.72 -9.38
N VAL A 1115 -14.38 71.52 -9.29
CA VAL A 1115 -15.81 71.28 -9.01
C VAL A 1115 -16.11 71.29 -7.50
N SER A 1116 -15.16 70.91 -6.65
CA SER A 1116 -15.30 70.95 -5.18
C SER A 1116 -15.26 72.36 -4.56
N ASN A 1117 -14.96 73.41 -5.34
CA ASN A 1117 -15.08 74.81 -4.91
C ASN A 1117 -16.50 75.40 -5.11
N TYR A 1118 -17.48 74.57 -5.45
CA TYR A 1118 -18.89 74.97 -5.56
C TYR A 1118 -19.79 73.99 -4.81
N ARG A 1119 -19.73 74.00 -3.47
CA ARG A 1119 -20.81 73.63 -2.54
C ARG A 1119 -20.33 73.82 -1.10
N ASP A 1120 -20.40 75.06 -0.64
CA ASP A 1120 -20.70 75.45 0.74
C ASP A 1120 -21.01 76.96 0.73
N TYR A 1121 -22.31 77.25 0.59
CA TYR A 1121 -23.01 78.36 1.23
C TYR A 1121 -24.08 77.74 2.13
#